data_AF-A0A1Q9ESF6-F1
#
_entry.id   AF-A0A1Q9ESF6-F1
#
_cell.length_a   1.000
_cell.length_b   1.000
_cell.length_c   1.000
_cell.angle_alpha   90.00
_cell.angle_beta   90.00
_cell.angle_gamma   90.00
#
_symmetry.space_group_name_H-M   'P 1'
#
loop_
_entity.id
_entity.type
_entity.pdbx_description
1 polymer ?
#
loop_
_entity_poly.entity_id
_entity_poly.type
_entity_poly.pdbx_seq_one_letter_code
_entity_poly.pdbx_strand_id
1 'polypeptide(L)'
;MKPVCLVIGAGAGIGGTVAKRFAKGGYHVVLSRRSDQEGLDRMVRDIEAEGGSAVGRLINAVEPGAIEGLVKETEEKSGPIAVVVFNLGAQIGTRSLAGTSLKQFELGWRMACLGLFRVAQAAMPAMVQNGKGCFLVTSSTAAMRGNEGQHSHAAAMGGRRMLCQSLNAEFGPKGIHVAHIIVDGPVDAPDTLGKMMGAERFEELRSTAGAHDACLVGMTSHSRQRRSDVSHKRALLRANSCKSCVAAQKMPATALSQSLHLGGLTQNLLAAASQTFSPLPEFGISQDGPLLRMSVTVEVALLSGRIVTVEADQEEQVNALKRRAQTALGVGKGRLVDSSGSVLDARSTIEVAKLQNGTSLTLQISRLQIQSTNGSFAAILGDGSVATWGRAISGGDSSAVQGQLKNVQQIQATIFSFAAVLGDGSVVTWGRGDLGGDSSSVQHQLKNVQQIRAAHKGFAAILADGSIVTWGDADRGGDSSSVQHQLKNVQQIQATRSAFAAILADGSVVTWGDATRGGDRSAVQQQLKNVQQIQATTSAFAAILGDGSIVTWGDASRGGDSSAVQQQLKNVQQVQATTSAFAAMLGDGSVVTWGDVDSGGDSTAVQHQLKNVQQIQATGYAFAAILGDGSVMTWGRADCGGDSSAVQDQLKNVLQIRATRRSCAAILADGCVVTWGDADRGGDSSAVQQQLKNVQQIQSTTSAFAAILGDGSIVTWGDADSGGDSNSVQHQLKNVQQIQATWSAFAAILGDASVVTWGRADCGGDSGTVQDQVAS
;
A
#
# COMPACT_ATOMS: atom_id res chain seq x y z
N MET A 1 -8.20 -23.33 -36.99
CA MET A 1 -6.96 -22.53 -37.18
C MET A 1 -6.04 -22.79 -36.00
N LYS A 2 -4.73 -22.55 -36.11
CA LYS A 2 -3.81 -22.60 -34.95
C LYS A 2 -4.13 -21.44 -34.00
N PRO A 3 -4.01 -21.58 -32.67
CA PRO A 3 -4.14 -20.45 -31.76
C PRO A 3 -3.02 -19.44 -32.02
N VAL A 4 -3.32 -18.14 -31.97
CA VAL A 4 -2.33 -17.10 -32.29
C VAL A 4 -1.63 -16.59 -31.02
N CYS A 5 -0.30 -16.46 -31.09
CA CYS A 5 0.51 -15.78 -30.10
C CYS A 5 1.08 -14.49 -30.72
N LEU A 6 0.66 -13.33 -30.22
CA LEU A 6 1.15 -12.02 -30.66
C LEU A 6 2.30 -11.57 -29.75
N VAL A 7 3.51 -11.43 -30.29
CA VAL A 7 4.73 -11.05 -29.56
C VAL A 7 5.14 -9.63 -29.93
N ILE A 8 5.02 -8.70 -29.00
CA ILE A 8 5.38 -7.29 -29.17
C ILE A 8 6.71 -7.03 -28.47
N GLY A 9 7.77 -6.85 -29.26
CA GLY A 9 9.15 -6.79 -28.76
C GLY A 9 9.97 -8.03 -29.09
N ALA A 10 9.82 -8.57 -30.30
CA ALA A 10 10.61 -9.67 -30.85
C ALA A 10 12.06 -9.26 -31.14
N GLY A 11 12.91 -9.25 -30.11
CA GLY A 11 14.37 -9.14 -30.23
C GLY A 11 15.08 -10.48 -30.06
N ALA A 12 16.39 -10.51 -30.33
CA ALA A 12 17.23 -11.73 -30.27
C ALA A 12 17.30 -12.42 -28.90
N GLY A 13 16.95 -11.72 -27.81
CA GLY A 13 16.80 -12.30 -26.47
C GLY A 13 15.39 -12.87 -26.24
N ILE A 14 14.76 -12.46 -25.13
CA ILE A 14 13.50 -13.03 -24.62
C ILE A 14 12.41 -13.16 -25.69
N GLY A 15 12.10 -12.09 -26.44
CA GLY A 15 10.97 -12.07 -27.37
C GLY A 15 11.05 -13.15 -28.46
N GLY A 16 12.20 -13.29 -29.12
CA GLY A 16 12.42 -14.34 -30.13
C GLY A 16 12.44 -15.74 -29.53
N THR A 17 13.03 -15.94 -28.36
CA THR A 17 13.08 -17.25 -27.69
C THR A 17 11.70 -17.72 -27.21
N VAL A 18 10.91 -16.81 -26.62
CA VAL A 18 9.52 -17.09 -26.22
C VAL A 18 8.66 -17.42 -27.45
N ALA A 19 8.83 -16.68 -28.56
CA ALA A 19 8.16 -16.97 -29.82
C ALA A 19 8.47 -18.38 -30.35
N LYS A 20 9.76 -18.78 -30.41
CA LYS A 20 10.15 -20.15 -30.78
C LYS A 20 9.50 -21.20 -29.87
N ARG A 21 9.40 -20.93 -28.56
CA ARG A 21 8.76 -21.85 -27.60
C ARG A 21 7.25 -22.01 -27.83
N PHE A 22 6.54 -20.93 -28.17
CA PHE A 22 5.11 -20.96 -28.52
C PHE A 22 4.85 -21.64 -29.86
N ALA A 23 5.69 -21.40 -30.87
CA ALA A 23 5.59 -22.09 -32.16
C ALA A 23 5.75 -23.62 -32.00
N LYS A 24 6.72 -24.08 -31.20
CA LYS A 24 6.85 -25.49 -30.78
C LYS A 24 5.66 -26.02 -29.98
N GLY A 25 4.89 -25.13 -29.34
CA GLY A 25 3.62 -25.44 -28.67
C GLY A 25 2.41 -25.50 -29.63
N GLY A 26 2.61 -25.38 -30.94
CA GLY A 26 1.55 -25.45 -31.95
C GLY A 26 0.85 -24.13 -32.27
N TYR A 27 1.32 -23.00 -31.71
CA TYR A 27 0.78 -21.68 -32.01
C TYR A 27 1.27 -21.16 -33.37
N HIS A 28 0.47 -20.32 -34.02
CA HIS A 28 0.98 -19.42 -35.06
C HIS A 28 1.45 -18.13 -34.38
N VAL A 29 2.69 -17.70 -34.65
CA VAL A 29 3.32 -16.62 -33.88
C VAL A 29 3.51 -15.36 -34.73
N VAL A 30 2.84 -14.27 -34.34
CA VAL A 30 3.04 -12.95 -34.94
C VAL A 30 4.15 -12.23 -34.18
N LEU A 31 5.31 -12.13 -34.80
CA LEU A 31 6.50 -11.46 -34.28
C LEU A 31 6.48 -9.98 -34.67
N SER A 32 6.58 -9.07 -33.71
CA SER A 32 6.72 -7.64 -34.01
C SER A 32 7.86 -6.94 -33.28
N ARG A 33 8.59 -6.09 -34.00
CA ARG A 33 9.74 -5.30 -33.51
C ARG A 33 9.85 -3.95 -34.22
N ARG A 34 10.70 -3.07 -33.72
CA ARG A 34 10.80 -1.67 -34.22
C ARG A 34 11.58 -1.51 -35.53
N SER A 35 12.60 -2.33 -35.76
CA SER A 35 13.59 -2.18 -36.83
C SER A 35 14.27 -3.51 -37.11
N ASP A 36 15.12 -3.58 -38.14
CA ASP A 36 15.85 -4.78 -38.58
C ASP A 36 14.91 -5.88 -39.10
N GLN A 37 14.58 -5.76 -40.39
CA GLN A 37 13.77 -6.71 -41.15
C GLN A 37 14.51 -8.05 -41.34
N GLU A 38 15.80 -8.04 -41.66
CA GLU A 38 16.57 -9.27 -41.92
C GLU A 38 16.63 -10.19 -40.69
N GLY A 39 16.82 -9.63 -39.50
CA GLY A 39 16.77 -10.38 -38.25
C GLY A 39 15.37 -10.88 -37.92
N LEU A 40 14.31 -10.16 -38.32
CA LEU A 40 12.93 -10.61 -38.16
C LEU A 40 12.62 -11.79 -39.10
N ASP A 41 12.99 -11.66 -40.37
CA ASP A 41 12.83 -12.72 -41.38
C ASP A 41 13.64 -13.97 -41.02
N ARG A 42 14.81 -13.79 -40.39
CA ARG A 42 15.59 -14.90 -39.82
C ARG A 42 14.83 -15.60 -38.70
N MET A 43 14.24 -14.88 -37.74
CA MET A 43 13.42 -15.50 -36.69
C MET A 43 12.21 -16.25 -37.25
N VAL A 44 11.58 -15.74 -38.31
CA VAL A 44 10.48 -16.45 -39.01
C VAL A 44 11.00 -17.73 -39.68
N ARG A 45 12.05 -17.64 -40.51
CA ARG A 45 12.64 -18.81 -41.19
C ARG A 45 13.12 -19.87 -40.22
N ASP A 46 13.74 -19.50 -39.11
CA ASP A 46 14.14 -20.43 -38.05
C ASP A 46 12.93 -21.19 -37.49
N ILE A 47 11.84 -20.48 -37.18
CA ILE A 47 10.60 -21.09 -36.66
C ILE A 47 10.00 -22.06 -37.67
N GLU A 48 9.97 -21.69 -38.96
CA GLU A 48 9.44 -22.52 -40.04
C GLU A 48 10.32 -23.76 -40.29
N ALA A 49 11.65 -23.61 -40.27
CA ALA A 49 12.60 -24.72 -40.36
C ALA A 49 12.48 -25.71 -39.19
N GLU A 50 12.13 -25.22 -37.99
CA GLU A 50 11.81 -26.04 -36.82
C GLU A 50 10.35 -26.59 -36.84
N GLY A 51 9.63 -26.48 -37.96
CA GLY A 51 8.27 -27.02 -38.15
C GLY A 51 7.14 -26.18 -37.57
N GLY A 52 7.45 -24.98 -37.08
CA GLY A 52 6.51 -24.01 -36.53
C GLY A 52 5.76 -23.22 -37.61
N SER A 53 5.18 -22.09 -37.23
CA SER A 53 4.56 -21.14 -38.17
C SER A 53 4.59 -19.75 -37.54
N ALA A 54 5.11 -18.77 -38.27
CA ALA A 54 5.24 -17.40 -37.80
C ALA A 54 5.07 -16.39 -38.92
N VAL A 55 4.92 -15.12 -38.55
CA VAL A 55 4.93 -13.99 -39.48
C VAL A 55 5.55 -12.76 -38.80
N GLY A 56 6.36 -12.00 -39.54
CA GLY A 56 7.01 -10.79 -39.05
C GLY A 56 6.25 -9.50 -39.41
N ARG A 57 6.21 -8.54 -38.48
CA ARG A 57 5.81 -7.14 -38.72
C ARG A 57 6.78 -6.15 -38.07
N LEU A 58 7.18 -5.11 -38.80
CA LEU A 58 7.84 -3.94 -38.20
C LEU A 58 6.78 -2.94 -37.73
N ILE A 59 6.85 -2.52 -36.47
CA ILE A 59 5.97 -1.48 -35.90
C ILE A 59 6.73 -0.50 -35.01
N ASN A 60 6.38 0.78 -35.08
CA ASN A 60 6.80 1.74 -34.07
C ASN A 60 5.72 1.87 -32.99
N ALA A 61 5.86 1.14 -31.89
CA ALA A 61 4.82 1.03 -30.85
C ALA A 61 4.40 2.36 -30.17
N VAL A 62 5.16 3.45 -30.32
CA VAL A 62 4.77 4.77 -29.80
C VAL A 62 3.98 5.63 -30.79
N GLU A 63 3.88 5.24 -32.06
CA GLU A 63 3.05 5.93 -33.05
C GLU A 63 1.55 5.68 -32.80
N PRO A 64 0.67 6.68 -32.98
CA PRO A 64 -0.78 6.49 -32.95
C PRO A 64 -1.24 5.44 -33.96
N GLY A 65 -2.23 4.61 -33.60
CA GLY A 65 -2.79 3.56 -34.47
C GLY A 65 -1.91 2.33 -34.74
N ALA A 66 -0.58 2.40 -34.52
CA ALA A 66 0.33 1.31 -34.88
C ALA A 66 0.09 -0.02 -34.11
N ILE A 67 -0.28 0.05 -32.84
CA ILE A 67 -0.57 -1.13 -32.01
C ILE A 67 -1.95 -1.70 -32.37
N GLU A 68 -2.93 -0.82 -32.52
CA GLU A 68 -4.33 -1.16 -32.80
C GLU A 68 -4.45 -1.78 -34.20
N GLY A 69 -3.72 -1.24 -35.17
CA GLY A 69 -3.59 -1.79 -36.52
C GLY A 69 -2.92 -3.18 -36.53
N LEU A 70 -1.87 -3.40 -35.73
CA LEU A 70 -1.23 -4.72 -35.62
C LEU A 70 -2.17 -5.76 -35.01
N VAL A 71 -2.88 -5.41 -33.93
CA VAL A 71 -3.86 -6.31 -33.29
C VAL A 71 -4.99 -6.64 -34.27
N LYS A 72 -5.55 -5.63 -34.95
CA LYS A 72 -6.58 -5.82 -35.97
C LYS A 72 -6.12 -6.69 -37.13
N GLU A 73 -4.96 -6.41 -37.71
CA GLU A 73 -4.40 -7.22 -38.81
C GLU A 73 -4.17 -8.68 -38.37
N THR A 74 -3.73 -8.88 -37.13
CA THR A 74 -3.50 -10.22 -36.56
C THR A 74 -4.82 -11.00 -36.45
N GLU A 75 -5.85 -10.43 -35.84
CA GLU A 75 -7.18 -11.04 -35.74
C GLU A 75 -7.76 -11.36 -37.13
N GLU A 76 -7.64 -10.43 -38.10
CA GLU A 76 -8.19 -10.57 -39.45
C GLU A 76 -7.44 -11.60 -40.32
N LYS A 77 -6.11 -11.67 -40.26
CA LYS A 77 -5.28 -12.48 -41.19
C LYS A 77 -4.71 -13.75 -40.57
N SER A 78 -4.41 -13.75 -39.27
CA SER A 78 -3.84 -14.89 -38.55
C SER A 78 -4.89 -15.64 -37.72
N GLY A 79 -5.97 -14.96 -37.33
CA GLY A 79 -7.06 -15.47 -36.51
C GLY A 79 -6.96 -15.07 -35.03
N PRO A 80 -7.88 -15.57 -34.18
CA PRO A 80 -8.04 -15.09 -32.81
C PRO A 80 -6.77 -15.17 -31.95
N ILE A 81 -6.38 -14.04 -31.35
CA ILE A 81 -5.24 -13.95 -30.44
C ILE A 81 -5.60 -14.66 -29.15
N ALA A 82 -4.91 -15.77 -28.88
CA ALA A 82 -5.04 -16.52 -27.64
C ALA A 82 -4.03 -16.03 -26.57
N VAL A 83 -2.85 -15.57 -27.01
CA VAL A 83 -1.78 -15.11 -26.12
C VAL A 83 -1.16 -13.82 -26.65
N VAL A 84 -0.99 -12.83 -25.80
CA VAL A 84 -0.17 -11.63 -26.02
C VAL A 84 1.09 -11.72 -25.17
N VAL A 85 2.27 -11.59 -25.78
CA VAL A 85 3.55 -11.43 -25.08
C VAL A 85 4.00 -9.99 -25.24
N PHE A 86 3.99 -9.22 -24.14
CA PHE A 86 4.43 -7.82 -24.13
C PHE A 86 5.86 -7.71 -23.60
N ASN A 87 6.81 -7.59 -24.53
CA ASN A 87 8.26 -7.58 -24.33
C ASN A 87 8.93 -6.27 -24.80
N LEU A 88 8.25 -5.13 -24.68
CA LEU A 88 8.89 -3.83 -24.92
C LEU A 88 9.76 -3.42 -23.73
N GLY A 89 11.04 -3.14 -23.98
CA GLY A 89 11.93 -2.50 -23.01
C GLY A 89 11.73 -0.98 -22.99
N ALA A 90 11.88 -0.37 -21.81
CA ALA A 90 11.91 1.08 -21.65
C ALA A 90 13.17 1.54 -20.90
N GLN A 91 14.30 0.87 -21.17
CA GLN A 91 15.60 1.20 -20.58
C GLN A 91 16.31 2.21 -21.48
N ILE A 92 16.78 3.32 -20.92
CA ILE A 92 17.43 4.43 -21.66
C ILE A 92 18.86 4.72 -21.17
N GLY A 93 19.44 3.76 -20.44
CA GLY A 93 20.69 3.90 -19.69
C GLY A 93 20.49 4.49 -18.30
N THR A 94 21.49 4.31 -17.44
CA THR A 94 21.57 5.01 -16.15
C THR A 94 21.97 6.46 -16.40
N ARG A 95 21.15 7.41 -15.94
CA ARG A 95 21.30 8.86 -16.17
C ARG A 95 20.98 9.60 -14.88
N SER A 96 21.76 10.62 -14.53
CA SER A 96 21.37 11.54 -13.45
C SER A 96 20.02 12.21 -13.77
N LEU A 97 19.38 12.78 -12.74
CA LEU A 97 18.14 13.53 -12.91
C LEU A 97 18.29 14.66 -13.94
N ALA A 98 19.37 15.46 -13.84
CA ALA A 98 19.71 16.50 -14.81
C ALA A 98 20.01 15.96 -16.23
N GLY A 99 20.50 14.72 -16.34
CA GLY A 99 20.74 14.02 -17.61
C GLY A 99 19.52 13.34 -18.22
N THR A 100 18.34 13.46 -17.61
CA THR A 100 17.08 12.84 -18.03
C THR A 100 16.09 13.91 -18.46
N SER A 101 15.92 14.12 -19.77
CA SER A 101 14.95 15.12 -20.27
C SER A 101 13.50 14.65 -20.13
N LEU A 102 12.56 15.59 -20.03
CA LEU A 102 11.11 15.28 -19.96
C LEU A 102 10.66 14.38 -21.12
N LYS A 103 11.14 14.65 -22.35
CA LYS A 103 10.88 13.82 -23.54
C LYS A 103 11.38 12.38 -23.39
N GLN A 104 12.53 12.17 -22.74
CA GLN A 104 13.06 10.83 -22.47
C GLN A 104 12.24 10.12 -21.38
N PHE A 105 11.86 10.84 -20.32
CA PHE A 105 11.01 10.32 -19.26
C PHE A 105 9.66 9.85 -19.81
N GLU A 106 8.99 10.73 -20.56
CA GLU A 106 7.71 10.47 -21.22
C GLU A 106 7.81 9.31 -22.23
N LEU A 107 8.88 9.24 -23.04
CA LEU A 107 9.09 8.15 -23.99
C LEU A 107 9.16 6.79 -23.28
N GLY A 108 9.84 6.71 -22.13
CA GLY A 108 9.87 5.49 -21.31
C GLY A 108 8.48 5.05 -20.87
N TRP A 109 7.68 5.98 -20.34
CA TRP A 109 6.28 5.72 -19.95
C TRP A 109 5.39 5.34 -21.14
N ARG A 110 5.53 6.03 -22.28
CA ARG A 110 4.80 5.73 -23.53
C ARG A 110 5.07 4.32 -24.03
N MET A 111 6.33 3.87 -24.01
CA MET A 111 6.70 2.51 -24.40
C MET A 111 6.26 1.46 -23.38
N ALA A 112 6.41 1.73 -22.07
CA ALA A 112 6.23 0.68 -21.07
C ALA A 112 4.79 0.49 -20.60
N CYS A 113 4.09 1.60 -20.36
CA CYS A 113 2.81 1.65 -19.68
C CYS A 113 1.68 1.94 -20.67
N LEU A 114 1.75 3.06 -21.40
CA LEU A 114 0.75 3.39 -22.43
C LEU A 114 0.72 2.35 -23.55
N GLY A 115 1.88 1.84 -23.97
CA GLY A 115 1.97 0.75 -24.94
C GLY A 115 1.20 -0.49 -24.49
N LEU A 116 1.34 -0.92 -23.22
CA LEU A 116 0.58 -2.06 -22.69
C LEU A 116 -0.92 -1.76 -22.65
N PHE A 117 -1.30 -0.56 -22.21
CA PHE A 117 -2.70 -0.13 -22.17
C PHE A 117 -3.36 -0.20 -23.55
N ARG A 118 -2.68 0.28 -24.59
CA ARG A 118 -3.17 0.23 -25.98
C ARG A 118 -3.35 -1.21 -26.49
N VAL A 119 -2.42 -2.11 -26.17
CA VAL A 119 -2.56 -3.54 -26.54
C VAL A 119 -3.74 -4.18 -25.82
N ALA A 120 -3.91 -3.89 -24.52
CA ALA A 120 -5.04 -4.37 -23.74
C ALA A 120 -6.38 -3.84 -24.29
N GLN A 121 -6.47 -2.53 -24.54
CA GLN A 121 -7.65 -1.88 -25.11
C GLN A 121 -8.04 -2.46 -26.48
N ALA A 122 -7.06 -2.80 -27.33
CA ALA A 122 -7.32 -3.36 -28.65
C ALA A 122 -7.68 -4.86 -28.63
N ALA A 123 -7.00 -5.67 -27.80
CA ALA A 123 -7.12 -7.13 -27.86
C ALA A 123 -8.09 -7.74 -26.84
N MET A 124 -8.22 -7.17 -25.64
CA MET A 124 -9.06 -7.75 -24.58
C MET A 124 -10.55 -7.84 -24.93
N PRO A 125 -11.19 -6.89 -25.65
CA PRO A 125 -12.59 -7.03 -26.04
C PRO A 125 -12.88 -8.32 -26.84
N ALA A 126 -12.01 -8.66 -27.79
CA ALA A 126 -12.10 -9.90 -28.56
C ALA A 126 -11.82 -11.14 -27.70
N MET A 127 -10.82 -11.09 -26.81
CA MET A 127 -10.55 -12.19 -25.88
C MET A 127 -11.71 -12.48 -24.91
N VAL A 128 -12.41 -11.43 -24.42
CA VAL A 128 -13.62 -11.60 -23.58
C VAL A 128 -14.73 -12.26 -24.38
N GLN A 129 -14.97 -11.83 -25.63
CA GLN A 129 -15.97 -12.48 -26.51
C GLN A 129 -15.64 -13.95 -26.78
N ASN A 130 -14.35 -14.28 -26.89
CA ASN A 130 -13.85 -15.64 -27.05
C ASN A 130 -13.80 -16.46 -25.72
N GLY A 131 -14.13 -15.84 -24.58
CA GLY A 131 -14.16 -16.46 -23.25
C GLY A 131 -12.80 -16.91 -22.70
N LYS A 132 -11.69 -16.52 -23.34
CA LYS A 132 -10.33 -16.91 -22.92
C LYS A 132 -9.28 -15.97 -23.50
N GLY A 133 -8.21 -15.74 -22.73
CA GLY A 133 -7.03 -15.04 -23.21
C GLY A 133 -5.88 -15.10 -22.21
N CYS A 134 -4.66 -14.80 -22.66
CA CYS A 134 -3.51 -14.67 -21.77
C CYS A 134 -2.60 -13.50 -22.18
N PHE A 135 -2.22 -12.67 -21.21
CA PHE A 135 -1.20 -11.64 -21.35
C PHE A 135 0.03 -12.03 -20.53
N LEU A 136 1.17 -12.21 -21.19
CA LEU A 136 2.47 -12.42 -20.58
C LEU A 136 3.29 -11.14 -20.70
N VAL A 137 3.32 -10.35 -19.62
CA VAL A 137 3.95 -9.04 -19.59
C VAL A 137 5.31 -9.14 -18.89
N THR A 138 6.37 -8.99 -19.65
CA THR A 138 7.73 -8.94 -19.08
C THR A 138 8.00 -7.62 -18.37
N SER A 139 8.85 -7.66 -17.35
CA SER A 139 9.19 -6.54 -16.49
C SER A 139 10.56 -6.76 -15.85
N SER A 140 11.03 -5.78 -15.08
CA SER A 140 12.33 -5.82 -14.40
C SER A 140 12.17 -5.57 -12.90
N THR A 141 13.23 -5.82 -12.14
CA THR A 141 13.30 -5.53 -10.69
C THR A 141 13.07 -4.05 -10.36
N ALA A 142 13.27 -3.14 -11.33
CA ALA A 142 12.91 -1.72 -11.21
C ALA A 142 11.39 -1.45 -11.12
N ALA A 143 10.54 -2.46 -11.40
CA ALA A 143 9.09 -2.40 -11.13
C ALA A 143 8.75 -2.57 -9.64
N MET A 144 9.68 -3.07 -8.83
CA MET A 144 9.50 -3.31 -7.40
C MET A 144 9.99 -2.16 -6.53
N ARG A 145 11.05 -1.46 -6.98
CA ARG A 145 11.70 -0.36 -6.26
C ARG A 145 12.40 0.58 -7.23
N GLY A 146 12.49 1.86 -6.85
CA GLY A 146 13.34 2.83 -7.55
C GLY A 146 14.83 2.48 -7.41
N ASN A 147 15.61 2.75 -8.46
CA ASN A 147 17.06 2.61 -8.48
C ASN A 147 17.69 3.95 -8.88
N GLU A 148 18.90 4.22 -8.39
CA GLU A 148 19.67 5.40 -8.74
C GLU A 148 19.86 5.50 -10.27
N GLY A 149 19.64 6.71 -10.80
CA GLY A 149 19.78 7.03 -12.22
C GLY A 149 18.84 6.28 -13.18
N GLN A 150 17.85 5.54 -12.69
CA GLN A 150 16.85 4.84 -13.52
C GLN A 150 15.46 5.51 -13.46
N HIS A 151 15.42 6.83 -13.25
CA HIS A 151 14.19 7.60 -13.00
C HIS A 151 13.05 7.28 -13.99
N SER A 152 13.33 7.33 -15.30
CA SER A 152 12.34 6.98 -16.35
C SER A 152 11.98 5.50 -16.34
N HIS A 153 12.97 4.60 -16.27
CA HIS A 153 12.76 3.16 -16.38
C HIS A 153 11.95 2.60 -15.20
N ALA A 154 12.29 2.99 -13.97
CA ALA A 154 11.60 2.56 -12.76
C ALA A 154 10.16 3.08 -12.72
N ALA A 155 9.92 4.36 -13.02
CA ALA A 155 8.57 4.91 -13.10
C ALA A 155 7.71 4.21 -14.16
N ALA A 156 8.28 3.96 -15.34
CA ALA A 156 7.59 3.29 -16.45
C ALA A 156 7.26 1.82 -16.14
N MET A 157 8.16 1.08 -15.47
CA MET A 157 7.96 -0.31 -15.07
C MET A 157 7.04 -0.46 -13.84
N GLY A 158 7.08 0.48 -12.90
CA GLY A 158 6.10 0.57 -11.81
C GLY A 158 4.68 0.82 -12.34
N GLY A 159 4.52 1.74 -13.30
CA GLY A 159 3.25 1.96 -13.99
C GLY A 159 2.74 0.70 -14.70
N ARG A 160 3.62 0.02 -15.46
CA ARG A 160 3.31 -1.28 -16.10
C ARG A 160 2.83 -2.33 -15.08
N ARG A 161 3.47 -2.43 -13.91
CA ARG A 161 3.10 -3.36 -12.84
C ARG A 161 1.69 -3.10 -12.32
N MET A 162 1.38 -1.84 -11.97
CA MET A 162 0.06 -1.47 -11.48
C MET A 162 -1.03 -1.68 -12.55
N LEU A 163 -0.73 -1.37 -13.80
CA LEU A 163 -1.64 -1.63 -14.93
C LEU A 163 -1.93 -3.13 -15.09
N CYS A 164 -0.92 -4.02 -14.98
CA CYS A 164 -1.15 -5.46 -15.02
C CYS A 164 -2.09 -5.94 -13.91
N GLN A 165 -1.94 -5.40 -12.69
CA GLN A 165 -2.81 -5.75 -11.55
C GLN A 165 -4.25 -5.29 -11.79
N SER A 166 -4.44 -4.06 -12.26
CA SER A 166 -5.76 -3.51 -12.60
C SER A 166 -6.45 -4.31 -13.72
N LEU A 167 -5.72 -4.63 -14.79
CA LEU A 167 -6.23 -5.46 -15.88
C LEU A 167 -6.57 -6.89 -15.42
N ASN A 168 -5.74 -7.51 -14.57
CA ASN A 168 -6.05 -8.84 -14.05
C ASN A 168 -7.30 -8.84 -13.15
N ALA A 169 -7.49 -7.79 -12.33
CA ALA A 169 -8.65 -7.66 -11.46
C ALA A 169 -9.96 -7.53 -12.26
N GLU A 170 -9.95 -6.78 -13.37
CA GLU A 170 -11.15 -6.58 -14.20
C GLU A 170 -11.42 -7.75 -15.17
N PHE A 171 -10.37 -8.28 -15.80
CA PHE A 171 -10.51 -9.25 -16.90
C PHE A 171 -10.23 -10.71 -16.50
N GLY A 172 -9.66 -10.96 -15.32
CA GLY A 172 -9.48 -12.30 -14.75
C GLY A 172 -10.79 -13.08 -14.62
N PRO A 173 -11.84 -12.52 -13.99
CA PRO A 173 -13.18 -13.13 -13.94
C PRO A 173 -13.83 -13.34 -15.31
N LYS A 174 -13.36 -12.62 -16.35
CA LYS A 174 -13.81 -12.73 -17.74
C LYS A 174 -13.00 -13.75 -18.57
N GLY A 175 -12.17 -14.57 -17.90
CA GLY A 175 -11.37 -15.64 -18.54
C GLY A 175 -10.02 -15.20 -19.10
N ILE A 176 -9.54 -13.98 -18.81
CA ILE A 176 -8.25 -13.47 -19.31
C ILE A 176 -7.21 -13.46 -18.19
N HIS A 177 -6.18 -14.31 -18.31
CA HIS A 177 -5.08 -14.36 -17.34
C HIS A 177 -3.99 -13.33 -17.68
N VAL A 178 -3.65 -12.44 -16.73
CA VAL A 178 -2.59 -11.43 -16.92
C VAL A 178 -1.42 -11.69 -15.97
N ALA A 179 -0.31 -12.19 -16.51
CA ALA A 179 0.91 -12.46 -15.76
C ALA A 179 1.95 -11.33 -15.92
N HIS A 180 2.34 -10.70 -14.81
CA HIS A 180 3.45 -9.75 -14.76
C HIS A 180 4.73 -10.45 -14.32
N ILE A 181 5.64 -10.69 -15.26
CA ILE A 181 6.83 -11.54 -15.12
C ILE A 181 8.05 -10.66 -14.88
N ILE A 182 8.66 -10.75 -13.69
CA ILE A 182 9.92 -10.08 -13.38
C ILE A 182 11.07 -10.92 -13.94
N VAL A 183 11.89 -10.31 -14.79
CA VAL A 183 13.14 -10.90 -15.29
C VAL A 183 14.31 -10.20 -14.59
N ASP A 184 14.96 -10.92 -13.68
CA ASP A 184 16.04 -10.41 -12.85
C ASP A 184 17.39 -11.00 -13.31
N GLY A 185 18.09 -10.28 -14.18
CA GLY A 185 19.40 -10.66 -14.70
C GLY A 185 19.75 -10.01 -16.04
N PRO A 186 21.03 -10.05 -16.46
CA PRO A 186 21.45 -9.62 -17.79
C PRO A 186 20.93 -10.60 -18.86
N VAL A 187 20.17 -10.05 -19.81
CA VAL A 187 19.67 -10.78 -20.98
C VAL A 187 20.73 -10.72 -22.09
N ASP A 188 20.95 -11.84 -22.78
CA ASP A 188 21.73 -11.85 -24.01
C ASP A 188 20.94 -11.12 -25.12
N ALA A 189 21.15 -9.81 -25.20
CA ALA A 189 20.44 -8.91 -26.10
C ALA A 189 21.41 -7.87 -26.68
N PRO A 190 22.11 -8.18 -27.78
CA PRO A 190 23.05 -7.25 -28.43
C PRO A 190 22.41 -5.89 -28.76
N ASP A 191 21.15 -5.90 -29.19
CA ASP A 191 20.36 -4.71 -29.54
C ASP A 191 20.01 -3.79 -28.36
N THR A 192 20.14 -4.27 -27.11
CA THR A 192 19.79 -3.51 -25.91
C THR A 192 21.00 -3.41 -24.98
N LEU A 193 21.44 -4.53 -24.41
CA LEU A 193 22.56 -4.57 -23.46
C LEU A 193 23.89 -4.28 -24.18
N GLY A 194 24.08 -4.83 -25.38
CA GLY A 194 25.27 -4.54 -26.20
C GLY A 194 25.41 -3.07 -26.58
N LYS A 195 24.33 -2.43 -27.03
CA LYS A 195 24.31 -0.99 -27.32
C LYS A 195 24.46 -0.10 -26.07
N MET A 196 24.05 -0.59 -24.89
CA MET A 196 24.21 0.14 -23.63
C MET A 196 25.63 0.03 -23.03
N MET A 197 26.30 -1.11 -23.18
CA MET A 197 27.60 -1.38 -22.55
C MET A 197 28.79 -1.13 -23.48
N GLY A 198 28.57 -1.11 -24.81
CA GLY A 198 29.62 -1.15 -25.83
C GLY A 198 29.96 -2.59 -26.23
N ALA A 199 30.35 -2.78 -27.49
CA ALA A 199 30.53 -4.11 -28.08
C ALA A 199 31.57 -4.97 -27.33
N GLU A 200 32.73 -4.40 -27.00
CA GLU A 200 33.82 -5.10 -26.31
C GLU A 200 33.39 -5.61 -24.92
N ARG A 201 32.80 -4.73 -24.10
CA ARG A 201 32.31 -5.09 -22.75
C ARG A 201 31.13 -6.06 -22.77
N PHE A 202 30.32 -6.04 -23.82
CA PHE A 202 29.24 -7.00 -23.99
C PHE A 202 29.77 -8.38 -24.36
N GLU A 203 30.80 -8.47 -25.21
CA GLU A 203 31.44 -9.74 -25.55
C GLU A 203 32.27 -10.30 -24.38
N GLU A 204 32.91 -9.44 -23.58
CA GLU A 204 33.54 -9.81 -22.31
C GLU A 204 32.51 -10.40 -21.33
N LEU A 205 31.34 -9.77 -21.18
CA LEU A 205 30.22 -10.30 -20.38
C LEU A 205 29.68 -11.62 -20.94
N ARG A 206 29.58 -11.75 -22.28
CA ARG A 206 29.11 -12.94 -22.99
C ARG A 206 30.06 -14.14 -22.85
N SER A 207 31.36 -13.90 -22.80
CA SER A 207 32.39 -14.93 -22.64
C SER A 207 32.59 -15.38 -21.19
N THR A 208 32.32 -14.50 -20.22
CA THR A 208 32.46 -14.81 -18.78
C THR A 208 31.20 -15.42 -18.15
N ALA A 209 30.01 -15.09 -18.66
CA ALA A 209 28.74 -15.68 -18.23
C ALA A 209 28.26 -16.76 -19.20
N GLY A 210 28.01 -17.97 -18.72
CA GLY A 210 27.51 -19.07 -19.54
C GLY A 210 26.15 -18.73 -20.16
N ALA A 211 26.05 -18.78 -21.49
CA ALA A 211 24.82 -18.50 -22.21
C ALA A 211 23.85 -19.69 -22.11
N HIS A 212 22.70 -19.48 -21.46
CA HIS A 212 21.59 -20.45 -21.43
C HIS A 212 20.30 -19.74 -21.84
N ASP A 213 19.66 -20.21 -22.92
CA ASP A 213 18.32 -19.83 -23.39
C ASP A 213 17.96 -18.34 -23.16
N ALA A 214 18.75 -17.46 -23.77
CA ALA A 214 18.66 -15.98 -23.75
C ALA A 214 19.06 -15.24 -22.45
N CYS A 215 19.52 -15.91 -21.40
CA CYS A 215 20.10 -15.27 -20.21
C CYS A 215 21.61 -15.56 -20.09
N LEU A 216 22.36 -14.55 -19.60
CA LEU A 216 23.77 -14.67 -19.29
C LEU A 216 23.93 -15.09 -17.82
N VAL A 217 24.32 -16.35 -17.58
CA VAL A 217 24.39 -16.94 -16.24
C VAL A 217 25.85 -17.13 -15.82
N GLY A 218 26.36 -16.22 -14.97
CA GLY A 218 27.72 -16.40 -14.44
C GLY A 218 28.38 -15.20 -13.76
N MET A 219 27.73 -14.53 -12.79
CA MET A 219 28.47 -13.65 -11.86
C MET A 219 27.91 -13.72 -10.43
N THR A 220 28.59 -14.50 -9.58
CA THR A 220 28.53 -14.31 -8.13
C THR A 220 29.72 -13.48 -7.67
N SER A 221 29.45 -12.25 -7.23
CA SER A 221 30.37 -11.27 -6.60
C SER A 221 31.45 -10.65 -7.49
N HIS A 222 31.47 -9.30 -7.56
CA HIS A 222 32.62 -8.45 -7.14
C HIS A 222 32.28 -6.94 -7.20
N SER A 223 31.35 -6.48 -6.35
CA SER A 223 31.32 -5.08 -5.89
C SER A 223 30.85 -5.03 -4.44
N ARG A 224 31.75 -4.60 -3.54
CA ARG A 224 31.47 -4.47 -2.11
C ARG A 224 30.82 -3.11 -1.82
N GLN A 225 29.53 -3.12 -1.50
CA GLN A 225 29.01 -2.26 -0.43
C GLN A 225 28.29 -3.15 0.61
N ARG A 226 28.17 -2.62 1.83
CA ARG A 226 28.25 -3.42 3.07
C ARG A 226 27.04 -4.33 3.29
N ARG A 227 27.29 -5.51 3.86
CA ARG A 227 26.26 -6.39 4.42
C ARG A 227 26.14 -6.23 5.93
N SER A 228 24.90 -6.35 6.41
CA SER A 228 24.55 -7.16 7.58
C SER A 228 23.50 -8.19 7.11
N ASP A 229 23.79 -9.50 7.26
CA ASP A 229 22.86 -10.63 7.03
C ASP A 229 21.89 -10.74 8.27
N VAL A 230 20.76 -11.47 8.32
CA VAL A 230 20.37 -12.80 7.80
C VAL A 230 18.83 -12.80 7.55
N SER A 231 18.26 -13.34 6.45
CA SER A 231 17.90 -14.77 6.29
C SER A 231 17.25 -15.05 4.93
N HIS A 232 17.00 -16.35 4.63
CA HIS A 232 16.40 -16.88 3.39
C HIS A 232 17.26 -16.91 2.12
N LYS A 233 18.17 -17.92 2.07
CA LYS A 233 18.72 -18.47 0.83
C LYS A 233 18.43 -19.97 0.70
N ARG A 234 17.40 -20.33 -0.09
CA ARG A 234 17.30 -21.54 -0.96
C ARG A 234 15.84 -21.84 -1.31
N ALA A 235 15.41 -21.43 -2.50
CA ALA A 235 14.46 -22.13 -3.39
C ALA A 235 14.04 -21.17 -4.51
N LEU A 236 14.37 -21.49 -5.76
CA LEU A 236 13.63 -21.14 -6.99
C LEU A 236 14.42 -21.58 -8.23
N LEU A 237 14.50 -22.90 -8.43
CA LEU A 237 14.82 -23.52 -9.72
C LEU A 237 14.32 -24.97 -9.72
N ARG A 238 12.99 -25.12 -9.65
CA ARG A 238 12.27 -26.34 -10.05
C ARG A 238 11.02 -25.93 -10.81
N ALA A 239 11.09 -26.05 -12.13
CA ALA A 239 9.89 -26.00 -12.96
C ALA A 239 9.09 -27.29 -12.73
N ASN A 240 8.04 -27.22 -11.91
CA ASN A 240 7.07 -28.31 -11.85
C ASN A 240 6.20 -28.25 -13.11
N SER A 241 6.42 -29.20 -14.01
CA SER A 241 5.59 -29.44 -15.18
C SER A 241 4.13 -29.65 -14.78
N CYS A 242 3.22 -28.91 -15.40
CA CYS A 242 1.79 -29.14 -15.26
C CYS A 242 1.42 -30.56 -15.71
N LYS A 243 0.90 -31.38 -14.79
CA LYS A 243 0.34 -32.72 -15.08
C LYS A 243 -1.18 -32.65 -15.21
N SER A 244 -1.64 -32.04 -16.29
CA SER A 244 -2.94 -32.31 -16.90
C SER A 244 -2.78 -32.23 -18.42
N CYS A 245 -3.59 -32.99 -19.15
CA CYS A 245 -3.54 -33.10 -20.62
C CYS A 245 -2.30 -33.80 -21.24
N VAL A 246 -2.07 -35.10 -20.96
CA VAL A 246 -1.93 -36.13 -22.02
C VAL A 246 -2.36 -37.48 -21.45
N ALA A 247 -3.51 -37.99 -21.92
CA ALA A 247 -3.92 -39.38 -21.70
C ALA A 247 -4.54 -39.94 -22.97
N ALA A 248 -3.72 -40.51 -23.86
CA ALA A 248 -4.15 -41.46 -24.90
C ALA A 248 -2.96 -42.09 -25.66
N GLN A 249 -3.04 -43.41 -25.81
CA GLN A 249 -2.51 -44.23 -26.93
C GLN A 249 -1.01 -44.61 -27.04
N LYS A 250 -0.84 -45.95 -27.12
CA LYS A 250 0.18 -46.75 -27.86
C LYS A 250 1.50 -47.15 -27.19
N MET A 251 1.48 -48.37 -26.63
CA MET A 251 2.50 -49.42 -26.77
C MET A 251 2.75 -49.81 -28.25
N PRO A 252 3.76 -50.65 -28.65
CA PRO A 252 4.58 -51.58 -27.84
C PRO A 252 6.11 -51.67 -28.17
N ALA A 253 6.79 -52.62 -27.49
CA ALA A 253 7.98 -53.40 -27.91
C ALA A 253 9.38 -52.70 -27.91
N THR A 254 10.52 -53.35 -27.61
CA THR A 254 10.89 -54.68 -27.01
C THR A 254 12.39 -54.68 -26.65
N ALA A 255 12.82 -55.57 -25.72
CA ALA A 255 14.20 -56.11 -25.59
C ALA A 255 15.34 -55.13 -25.17
N LEU A 256 16.49 -55.52 -24.59
CA LEU A 256 17.00 -56.76 -23.93
C LEU A 256 18.27 -56.41 -23.08
N SER A 257 18.80 -57.38 -22.31
CA SER A 257 20.13 -57.40 -21.63
C SER A 257 20.31 -56.48 -20.38
N GLN A 258 20.49 -57.03 -19.15
CA GLN A 258 21.72 -57.56 -18.50
C GLN A 258 22.65 -56.45 -17.92
N SER A 259 23.28 -56.53 -16.73
CA SER A 259 23.24 -57.53 -15.63
C SER A 259 24.01 -57.02 -14.37
N LEU A 260 23.83 -57.67 -13.20
CA LEU A 260 24.67 -57.61 -11.96
C LEU A 260 24.65 -56.27 -11.18
N HIS A 261 24.71 -56.17 -9.85
CA HIS A 261 24.84 -57.09 -8.68
C HIS A 261 23.84 -56.61 -7.56
N LEU A 262 23.58 -57.23 -6.40
CA LEU A 262 23.58 -58.59 -5.81
C LEU A 262 23.51 -58.39 -4.27
N GLY A 263 22.48 -58.90 -3.58
CA GLY A 263 22.36 -58.95 -2.10
C GLY A 263 21.69 -57.74 -1.42
N GLY A 264 20.78 -57.89 -0.45
CA GLY A 264 20.14 -59.10 0.12
C GLY A 264 19.22 -58.77 1.32
N LEU A 265 18.45 -59.76 1.81
CA LEU A 265 17.52 -59.76 2.98
C LEU A 265 16.19 -58.97 2.78
N THR A 266 14.96 -59.50 2.65
CA THR A 266 14.17 -60.69 3.11
C THR A 266 13.22 -60.43 4.30
N GLN A 267 11.90 -60.40 4.02
CA GLN A 267 10.76 -61.06 4.72
C GLN A 267 9.44 -60.46 4.15
N ASN A 268 8.83 -61.07 3.12
CA ASN A 268 7.78 -62.11 3.15
C ASN A 268 6.50 -61.67 3.91
N LEU A 269 5.34 -61.37 3.29
CA LEU A 269 4.43 -62.11 2.39
C LEU A 269 3.37 -62.99 3.08
N LEU A 270 2.17 -62.99 2.47
CA LEU A 270 0.91 -63.58 2.96
C LEU A 270 0.88 -65.11 3.01
N ALA A 271 0.23 -65.65 4.04
CA ALA A 271 -0.55 -66.89 4.08
C ALA A 271 -1.46 -66.81 5.34
N ALA A 272 -2.63 -67.44 5.47
CA ALA A 272 -3.37 -68.36 4.60
C ALA A 272 -4.89 -68.16 4.78
N ALA A 273 -5.72 -68.84 3.96
CA ALA A 273 -7.17 -68.80 4.05
C ALA A 273 -7.77 -70.11 4.61
N SER A 274 -8.98 -69.96 5.20
CA SER A 274 -10.05 -70.97 5.30
C SER A 274 -10.07 -72.02 6.43
N GLN A 275 -11.30 -72.20 6.96
CA GLN A 275 -11.91 -73.34 7.68
C GLN A 275 -11.98 -73.32 9.22
N THR A 276 -13.16 -73.02 9.80
CA THR A 276 -14.11 -73.98 10.44
C THR A 276 -15.34 -73.26 11.04
N PHE A 277 -16.36 -74.00 11.50
CA PHE A 277 -17.78 -73.56 11.61
C PHE A 277 -18.31 -73.37 13.06
N SER A 278 -19.16 -72.33 13.25
CA SER A 278 -20.31 -72.24 14.20
C SER A 278 -20.10 -72.26 15.73
N PRO A 279 -21.09 -71.81 16.55
CA PRO A 279 -22.46 -71.34 16.23
C PRO A 279 -22.82 -69.90 16.67
N LEU A 280 -24.02 -69.45 16.26
CA LEU A 280 -24.67 -68.17 16.61
C LEU A 280 -25.15 -68.11 18.08
N PRO A 281 -25.41 -66.91 18.62
CA PRO A 281 -26.82 -66.59 18.89
C PRO A 281 -27.29 -65.16 18.54
N GLU A 282 -28.55 -65.12 18.09
CA GLU A 282 -29.61 -64.12 18.33
C GLU A 282 -29.54 -62.66 17.82
N PHE A 283 -30.76 -62.11 17.65
CA PHE A 283 -31.07 -60.89 16.92
C PHE A 283 -30.83 -59.61 17.74
N GLY A 284 -30.16 -58.64 17.12
CA GLY A 284 -30.19 -57.23 17.53
C GLY A 284 -30.34 -56.34 16.31
N ILE A 285 -31.57 -55.90 16.01
CA ILE A 285 -31.82 -54.90 14.96
C ILE A 285 -31.42 -53.53 15.50
N SER A 286 -30.18 -53.13 15.25
CA SER A 286 -29.72 -51.75 15.45
C SER A 286 -29.98 -50.95 14.18
N GLN A 287 -30.97 -50.04 14.23
CA GLN A 287 -31.08 -48.95 13.27
C GLN A 287 -30.15 -47.81 13.68
N ASP A 288 -28.85 -47.96 13.44
CA ASP A 288 -27.88 -46.87 13.49
C ASP A 288 -26.73 -47.18 12.53
N GLY A 289 -26.97 -46.95 11.24
CA GLY A 289 -25.88 -46.80 10.27
C GLY A 289 -25.15 -45.48 10.56
N PRO A 290 -23.81 -45.42 10.46
CA PRO A 290 -23.09 -44.17 10.69
C PRO A 290 -23.61 -43.11 9.71
N LEU A 291 -24.08 -41.98 10.24
CA LEU A 291 -24.34 -40.79 9.44
C LEU A 291 -23.06 -40.47 8.65
N LEU A 292 -23.12 -40.64 7.33
CA LEU A 292 -22.09 -40.21 6.40
C LEU A 292 -22.00 -38.69 6.53
N ARG A 293 -21.10 -38.22 7.40
CA ARG A 293 -20.73 -36.81 7.48
C ARG A 293 -20.26 -36.39 6.10
N MET A 294 -21.06 -35.57 5.44
CA MET A 294 -20.73 -35.02 4.13
C MET A 294 -19.68 -33.93 4.33
N SER A 295 -18.42 -34.36 4.41
CA SER A 295 -17.29 -33.46 4.42
C SER A 295 -17.03 -32.93 3.00
N VAL A 296 -16.62 -31.67 2.91
CA VAL A 296 -16.17 -31.04 1.67
C VAL A 296 -14.72 -30.62 1.77
N THR A 297 -14.01 -30.82 0.67
CA THR A 297 -12.60 -30.51 0.48
C THR A 297 -12.48 -29.17 -0.23
N VAL A 298 -11.97 -28.16 0.47
CA VAL A 298 -11.88 -26.77 -0.02
C VAL A 298 -10.41 -26.40 -0.20
N GLU A 299 -10.08 -25.78 -1.32
CA GLU A 299 -8.75 -25.27 -1.61
C GLU A 299 -8.66 -23.80 -1.18
N VAL A 300 -7.65 -23.45 -0.38
CA VAL A 300 -7.45 -22.08 0.12
C VAL A 300 -6.08 -21.57 -0.30
N ALA A 301 -6.08 -20.52 -1.13
CA ALA A 301 -4.89 -19.92 -1.72
C ALA A 301 -4.58 -18.54 -1.11
N LEU A 302 -3.29 -18.22 -0.98
CA LEU A 302 -2.81 -16.85 -0.76
C LEU A 302 -2.52 -16.17 -2.09
N LEU A 303 -2.59 -14.84 -2.12
CA LEU A 303 -2.13 -14.02 -3.25
C LEU A 303 -0.62 -14.20 -3.57
N SER A 304 0.15 -14.81 -2.66
CA SER A 304 1.54 -15.22 -2.88
C SER A 304 1.69 -16.54 -3.66
N GLY A 305 0.59 -17.20 -4.04
CA GLY A 305 0.59 -18.49 -4.74
C GLY A 305 0.81 -19.72 -3.84
N ARG A 306 0.86 -19.54 -2.52
CA ARG A 306 0.83 -20.67 -1.57
C ARG A 306 -0.60 -21.16 -1.39
N ILE A 307 -0.79 -22.47 -1.41
CA ILE A 307 -2.10 -23.13 -1.39
C ILE A 307 -2.11 -24.20 -0.30
N VAL A 308 -3.25 -24.37 0.38
CA VAL A 308 -3.54 -25.50 1.26
C VAL A 308 -4.92 -26.06 0.94
N THR A 309 -5.08 -27.37 1.10
CA THR A 309 -6.38 -28.04 1.05
C THR A 309 -6.88 -28.29 2.47
N VAL A 310 -8.14 -27.95 2.77
CA VAL A 310 -8.76 -28.12 4.09
C VAL A 310 -10.09 -28.83 3.92
N GLU A 311 -10.27 -29.93 4.66
CA GLU A 311 -11.56 -30.63 4.77
C GLU A 311 -12.44 -29.97 5.84
N ALA A 312 -13.73 -29.80 5.61
CA ALA A 312 -14.69 -29.29 6.60
C ALA A 312 -16.03 -30.02 6.51
N ASP A 313 -16.70 -30.19 7.65
CA ASP A 313 -18.05 -30.78 7.70
C ASP A 313 -19.09 -29.73 7.21
N GLN A 314 -20.17 -30.14 6.52
CA GLN A 314 -21.18 -29.20 5.99
C GLN A 314 -21.85 -28.33 7.06
N GLU A 315 -22.03 -28.86 8.28
CA GLU A 315 -22.57 -28.14 9.45
C GLU A 315 -21.53 -27.26 10.16
N GLU A 316 -20.25 -27.39 9.82
CA GLU A 316 -19.17 -26.61 10.45
C GLU A 316 -19.28 -25.13 10.09
N GLN A 317 -18.81 -24.23 10.96
CA GLN A 317 -18.72 -22.80 10.64
C GLN A 317 -17.51 -22.50 9.74
N VAL A 318 -17.68 -21.59 8.79
CA VAL A 318 -16.59 -21.08 7.92
C VAL A 318 -15.38 -20.60 8.73
N ASN A 319 -15.58 -20.05 9.95
CA ASN A 319 -14.49 -19.62 10.84
C ASN A 319 -13.54 -20.76 11.29
N ALA A 320 -14.01 -22.02 11.34
CA ALA A 320 -13.19 -23.14 11.76
C ALA A 320 -12.39 -23.74 10.58
N LEU A 321 -12.95 -23.75 9.36
CA LEU A 321 -12.19 -23.91 8.12
C LEU A 321 -11.12 -22.81 7.98
N LYS A 322 -11.50 -21.54 8.16
CA LYS A 322 -10.61 -20.37 8.11
C LYS A 322 -9.40 -20.52 9.02
N ARG A 323 -9.62 -20.85 10.31
CA ARG A 323 -8.53 -21.04 11.28
C ARG A 323 -7.59 -22.16 10.87
N ARG A 324 -8.10 -23.30 10.39
CA ARG A 324 -7.25 -24.41 9.88
C ARG A 324 -6.42 -24.00 8.66
N ALA A 325 -7.01 -23.27 7.71
CA ALA A 325 -6.29 -22.74 6.56
C ALA A 325 -5.18 -21.77 6.97
N GLN A 326 -5.45 -20.82 7.87
CA GLN A 326 -4.46 -19.89 8.43
C GLN A 326 -3.30 -20.63 9.10
N THR A 327 -3.58 -21.59 9.98
CA THR A 327 -2.57 -22.39 10.69
C THR A 327 -1.67 -23.15 9.73
N ALA A 328 -2.26 -23.85 8.75
CA ALA A 328 -1.50 -24.64 7.77
C ALA A 328 -0.72 -23.75 6.77
N LEU A 329 -1.20 -22.53 6.50
CA LEU A 329 -0.46 -21.53 5.75
C LEU A 329 0.57 -20.78 6.61
N GLY A 330 0.55 -20.87 7.94
CA GLY A 330 1.45 -20.14 8.82
C GLY A 330 1.33 -18.63 8.63
N VAL A 331 0.08 -18.12 8.65
CA VAL A 331 -0.24 -16.70 8.44
C VAL A 331 -1.26 -16.20 9.47
N GLY A 332 -1.19 -14.91 9.78
CA GLY A 332 -2.12 -14.24 10.69
C GLY A 332 -3.56 -14.12 10.17
N LYS A 333 -4.36 -13.31 10.86
CA LYS A 333 -5.81 -13.15 10.62
C LYS A 333 -6.07 -12.60 9.19
N GLY A 334 -6.99 -13.25 8.48
CA GLY A 334 -7.38 -12.92 7.10
C GLY A 334 -8.83 -13.27 6.78
N ARG A 335 -9.34 -12.76 5.66
CA ARG A 335 -10.70 -12.97 5.14
C ARG A 335 -10.70 -14.10 4.11
N LEU A 336 -11.65 -15.03 4.17
CA LEU A 336 -11.89 -15.95 3.06
C LEU A 336 -12.79 -15.26 2.04
N VAL A 337 -12.34 -15.27 0.79
CA VAL A 337 -12.98 -14.63 -0.35
C VAL A 337 -13.23 -15.70 -1.41
N ASP A 338 -14.43 -15.74 -1.97
CA ASP A 338 -14.74 -16.66 -3.07
C ASP A 338 -14.19 -16.16 -4.42
N SER A 339 -14.42 -16.94 -5.49
CA SER A 339 -13.98 -16.60 -6.85
C SER A 339 -14.66 -15.37 -7.46
N SER A 340 -15.74 -14.86 -6.85
CA SER A 340 -16.40 -13.60 -7.26
C SER A 340 -15.81 -12.36 -6.60
N GLY A 341 -14.94 -12.54 -5.60
CA GLY A 341 -14.45 -11.45 -4.74
C GLY A 341 -15.32 -11.19 -3.50
N SER A 342 -16.32 -12.04 -3.22
CA SER A 342 -17.21 -11.89 -2.08
C SER A 342 -16.61 -12.48 -0.82
N VAL A 343 -16.63 -11.72 0.28
CA VAL A 343 -16.15 -12.18 1.60
C VAL A 343 -17.18 -13.12 2.23
N LEU A 344 -16.77 -14.32 2.63
CA LEU A 344 -17.65 -15.28 3.31
C LEU A 344 -17.90 -14.86 4.77
N ASP A 345 -19.15 -14.95 5.24
CA ASP A 345 -19.46 -14.77 6.67
C ASP A 345 -18.81 -15.91 7.47
N ALA A 346 -17.91 -15.56 8.39
CA ALA A 346 -17.25 -16.53 9.25
C ALA A 346 -18.24 -17.34 10.13
N ARG A 347 -19.43 -16.82 10.40
CA ARG A 347 -20.46 -17.49 11.23
C ARG A 347 -21.43 -18.38 10.45
N SER A 348 -21.48 -18.29 9.12
CA SER A 348 -22.33 -19.20 8.34
C SER A 348 -21.75 -20.61 8.37
N THR A 349 -22.61 -21.61 8.16
CA THR A 349 -22.15 -22.98 7.94
C THR A 349 -21.58 -23.14 6.53
N ILE A 350 -20.74 -24.15 6.33
CA ILE A 350 -20.19 -24.51 5.02
C ILE A 350 -21.31 -24.75 3.99
N GLU A 351 -22.42 -25.36 4.41
CA GLU A 351 -23.64 -25.53 3.60
C GLU A 351 -24.29 -24.19 3.19
N VAL A 352 -24.53 -23.29 4.15
CA VAL A 352 -25.12 -21.96 3.87
C VAL A 352 -24.20 -21.09 3.00
N ALA A 353 -22.88 -21.25 3.16
CA ALA A 353 -21.85 -20.68 2.30
C ALA A 353 -21.76 -21.34 0.90
N LYS A 354 -22.50 -22.42 0.64
CA LYS A 354 -22.57 -23.16 -0.62
C LYS A 354 -21.21 -23.68 -1.12
N LEU A 355 -20.30 -23.98 -0.20
CA LEU A 355 -18.98 -24.51 -0.53
C LEU A 355 -19.09 -25.99 -0.93
N GLN A 356 -18.36 -26.40 -1.98
CA GLN A 356 -18.39 -27.74 -2.55
C GLN A 356 -16.97 -28.33 -2.67
N ASN A 357 -16.87 -29.63 -2.95
CA ASN A 357 -15.58 -30.27 -3.24
C ASN A 357 -14.87 -29.56 -4.41
N GLY A 358 -13.64 -29.11 -4.16
CA GLY A 358 -12.84 -28.38 -5.15
C GLY A 358 -13.17 -26.89 -5.27
N THR A 359 -13.99 -26.32 -4.38
CA THR A 359 -14.14 -24.86 -4.31
C THR A 359 -12.79 -24.23 -3.94
N SER A 360 -12.34 -23.27 -4.74
CA SER A 360 -11.13 -22.49 -4.50
C SER A 360 -11.48 -21.14 -3.87
N LEU A 361 -10.91 -20.86 -2.70
CA LEU A 361 -11.05 -19.63 -1.94
C LEU A 361 -9.71 -18.90 -1.87
N THR A 362 -9.75 -17.57 -1.86
CA THR A 362 -8.58 -16.74 -1.57
C THR A 362 -8.61 -16.30 -0.11
N LEU A 363 -7.54 -16.58 0.64
CA LEU A 363 -7.31 -16.00 1.97
C LEU A 363 -6.64 -14.63 1.80
N GLN A 364 -7.43 -13.57 1.86
CA GLN A 364 -6.95 -12.19 1.79
C GLN A 364 -6.47 -11.75 3.18
N ILE A 365 -5.19 -11.41 3.29
CA ILE A 365 -4.59 -10.83 4.50
C ILE A 365 -4.45 -9.33 4.28
N SER A 366 -5.32 -8.55 4.91
CA SER A 366 -5.15 -7.09 4.96
C SER A 366 -4.10 -6.71 5.99
N ARG A 367 -3.36 -5.61 5.76
CA ARG A 367 -2.50 -5.02 6.79
C ARG A 367 -3.36 -4.58 7.99
N LEU A 368 -2.86 -4.82 9.18
CA LEU A 368 -3.40 -4.23 10.41
C LEU A 368 -3.43 -2.70 10.27
N GLN A 369 -4.56 -2.07 10.58
CA GLN A 369 -4.67 -0.61 10.64
C GLN A 369 -5.12 -0.21 12.04
N ILE A 370 -4.32 0.61 12.72
CA ILE A 370 -4.65 1.17 14.04
C ILE A 370 -5.07 2.64 13.85
N GLN A 371 -6.12 3.05 14.54
CA GLN A 371 -6.56 4.44 14.69
C GLN A 371 -6.68 4.77 16.18
N SER A 372 -6.55 6.05 16.53
CA SER A 372 -6.44 6.52 17.92
C SER A 372 -7.33 7.73 18.20
N THR A 373 -8.08 7.68 19.30
CA THR A 373 -8.62 8.88 19.95
C THR A 373 -7.58 9.46 20.94
N ASN A 374 -7.94 10.43 21.78
CA ASN A 374 -7.01 10.91 22.80
C ASN A 374 -6.66 9.85 23.86
N GLY A 375 -7.50 8.82 24.06
CA GLY A 375 -7.32 7.85 25.15
C GLY A 375 -7.57 6.39 24.79
N SER A 376 -7.77 6.07 23.52
CA SER A 376 -8.11 4.71 23.08
C SER A 376 -7.56 4.43 21.70
N PHE A 377 -7.35 3.14 21.43
CA PHE A 377 -7.03 2.63 20.10
C PHE A 377 -8.17 1.75 19.57
N ALA A 378 -8.31 1.73 18.25
CA ALA A 378 -9.12 0.77 17.51
C ALA A 378 -8.29 0.19 16.36
N ALA A 379 -8.15 -1.14 16.33
CA ALA A 379 -7.39 -1.86 15.31
C ALA A 379 -8.33 -2.65 14.40
N ILE A 380 -8.28 -2.37 13.09
CA ILE A 380 -8.84 -3.24 12.06
C ILE A 380 -7.88 -4.41 11.87
N LEU A 381 -8.32 -5.61 12.25
CA LEU A 381 -7.57 -6.85 12.08
C LEU A 381 -7.54 -7.27 10.60
N GLY A 382 -6.59 -8.13 10.22
CA GLY A 382 -6.46 -8.57 8.82
C GLY A 382 -7.69 -9.32 8.28
N ASP A 383 -8.57 -9.83 9.16
CA ASP A 383 -9.87 -10.41 8.81
C ASP A 383 -11.06 -9.41 8.84
N GLY A 384 -10.81 -8.12 9.11
CA GLY A 384 -11.84 -7.08 9.12
C GLY A 384 -12.74 -7.05 10.36
N SER A 385 -12.43 -7.84 11.38
CA SER A 385 -12.93 -7.58 12.74
C SER A 385 -12.16 -6.40 13.36
N VAL A 386 -12.71 -5.83 14.44
CA VAL A 386 -12.11 -4.70 15.16
C VAL A 386 -11.82 -5.10 16.61
N ALA A 387 -10.64 -4.77 17.09
CA ALA A 387 -10.29 -4.80 18.51
C ALA A 387 -10.13 -3.36 19.03
N THR A 388 -10.67 -3.03 20.20
CA THR A 388 -10.54 -1.70 20.82
C THR A 388 -10.02 -1.82 22.25
N TRP A 389 -9.22 -0.85 22.70
CA TRP A 389 -8.71 -0.81 24.06
C TRP A 389 -8.35 0.62 24.50
N GLY A 390 -8.02 0.79 25.78
CA GLY A 390 -7.87 2.09 26.45
C GLY A 390 -9.17 2.56 27.12
N ARG A 391 -9.36 3.87 27.26
CA ARG A 391 -10.49 4.42 28.03
C ARG A 391 -11.86 4.09 27.42
N ALA A 392 -12.74 3.44 28.17
CA ALA A 392 -14.10 3.11 27.70
C ALA A 392 -14.85 4.33 27.14
N ILE A 393 -14.88 5.46 27.87
CA ILE A 393 -15.55 6.70 27.44
C ILE A 393 -14.92 7.38 26.21
N SER A 394 -13.74 6.94 25.78
CA SER A 394 -13.01 7.46 24.62
C SER A 394 -13.04 6.49 23.42
N GLY A 395 -13.94 5.49 23.46
CA GLY A 395 -14.08 4.47 22.41
C GLY A 395 -13.23 3.21 22.62
N GLY A 396 -12.61 3.04 23.79
CA GLY A 396 -11.83 1.84 24.14
C GLY A 396 -12.67 0.60 24.42
N ASP A 397 -13.99 0.77 24.61
CA ASP A 397 -14.97 -0.31 24.70
C ASP A 397 -15.93 -0.23 23.51
N SER A 398 -15.91 -1.25 22.65
CA SER A 398 -16.82 -1.43 21.52
C SER A 398 -17.86 -2.54 21.75
N SER A 399 -17.94 -3.13 22.95
CA SER A 399 -18.76 -4.32 23.25
C SER A 399 -20.22 -4.21 22.79
N ALA A 400 -20.85 -3.06 23.02
CA ALA A 400 -22.23 -2.76 22.60
C ALA A 400 -22.45 -2.82 21.08
N VAL A 401 -21.42 -2.55 20.27
CA VAL A 401 -21.47 -2.54 18.80
C VAL A 401 -20.65 -3.67 18.15
N GLN A 402 -19.99 -4.50 18.93
CA GLN A 402 -19.06 -5.54 18.44
C GLN A 402 -19.71 -6.55 17.50
N GLY A 403 -21.02 -6.79 17.63
CA GLY A 403 -21.78 -7.63 16.69
C GLY A 403 -21.96 -7.01 15.30
N GLN A 404 -21.83 -5.68 15.18
CA GLN A 404 -21.99 -4.89 13.96
C GLN A 404 -20.64 -4.60 13.27
N LEU A 405 -19.52 -4.57 14.00
CA LEU A 405 -18.17 -4.30 13.49
C LEU A 405 -17.59 -5.50 12.70
N LYS A 406 -18.23 -5.82 11.57
CA LYS A 406 -17.85 -6.90 10.65
C LYS A 406 -17.39 -6.32 9.31
N ASN A 407 -16.38 -6.94 8.70
CA ASN A 407 -15.87 -6.57 7.37
C ASN A 407 -15.49 -5.08 7.26
N VAL A 408 -14.94 -4.51 8.34
CA VAL A 408 -14.56 -3.10 8.43
C VAL A 408 -13.46 -2.77 7.42
N GLN A 409 -13.61 -1.64 6.74
CA GLN A 409 -12.69 -1.17 5.69
C GLN A 409 -11.90 0.07 6.15
N GLN A 410 -12.55 0.97 6.89
CA GLN A 410 -11.94 2.19 7.40
C GLN A 410 -12.48 2.47 8.81
N ILE A 411 -11.62 2.96 9.70
CA ILE A 411 -12.01 3.61 10.96
C ILE A 411 -11.53 5.07 10.89
N GLN A 412 -12.29 6.00 11.48
CA GLN A 412 -11.88 7.36 11.78
C GLN A 412 -12.17 7.68 13.25
N ALA A 413 -11.42 8.62 13.82
CA ALA A 413 -11.46 8.97 15.24
C ALA A 413 -11.62 10.48 15.45
N THR A 414 -12.55 10.89 16.33
CA THR A 414 -12.49 12.20 17.01
C THR A 414 -11.60 12.09 18.24
N ILE A 415 -11.60 13.08 19.15
CA ILE A 415 -10.86 12.97 20.41
C ILE A 415 -11.42 11.92 21.39
N PHE A 416 -12.68 11.48 21.23
CA PHE A 416 -13.38 10.60 22.19
C PHE A 416 -14.27 9.52 21.55
N SER A 417 -14.40 9.48 20.22
CA SER A 417 -15.32 8.58 19.53
C SER A 417 -14.74 8.06 18.22
N PHE A 418 -15.20 6.90 17.79
CA PHE A 418 -14.82 6.27 16.52
C PHE A 418 -16.02 6.11 15.61
N ALA A 419 -15.75 6.10 14.30
CA ALA A 419 -16.71 5.73 13.26
C ALA A 419 -16.05 4.75 12.29
N ALA A 420 -16.65 3.58 12.10
CA ALA A 420 -16.21 2.54 11.18
C ALA A 420 -17.10 2.50 9.92
N VAL A 421 -16.48 2.46 8.75
CA VAL A 421 -17.15 2.16 7.47
C VAL A 421 -17.03 0.65 7.22
N LEU A 422 -18.18 -0.01 7.07
CA LEU A 422 -18.26 -1.44 6.77
C LEU A 422 -18.14 -1.69 5.26
N GLY A 423 -17.87 -2.93 4.85
CA GLY A 423 -17.74 -3.31 3.44
C GLY A 423 -19.01 -3.19 2.59
N ASP A 424 -20.17 -2.96 3.19
CA ASP A 424 -21.43 -2.62 2.51
C ASP A 424 -21.69 -1.10 2.42
N GLY A 425 -20.76 -0.27 2.89
CA GLY A 425 -20.87 1.19 2.91
C GLY A 425 -21.79 1.73 4.01
N SER A 426 -22.22 0.91 4.97
CA SER A 426 -22.86 1.38 6.21
C SER A 426 -21.84 1.85 7.24
N VAL A 427 -22.30 2.60 8.24
CA VAL A 427 -21.45 3.18 9.30
C VAL A 427 -21.88 2.69 10.68
N VAL A 428 -20.90 2.36 11.51
CA VAL A 428 -21.08 2.01 12.94
C VAL A 428 -20.23 2.96 13.79
N THR A 429 -20.82 3.60 14.79
CA THR A 429 -20.14 4.54 15.69
C THR A 429 -20.12 4.04 17.13
N TRP A 430 -19.11 4.46 17.89
CA TRP A 430 -19.03 4.20 19.34
C TRP A 430 -18.10 5.19 20.05
N GLY A 431 -18.08 5.14 21.39
CA GLY A 431 -17.39 6.12 22.24
C GLY A 431 -18.39 7.11 22.85
N ARG A 432 -18.00 8.36 23.03
CA ARG A 432 -18.85 9.36 23.69
C ARG A 432 -19.97 9.86 22.78
N GLY A 433 -21.22 9.57 23.14
CA GLY A 433 -22.41 9.82 22.31
C GLY A 433 -22.51 11.26 21.79
N ASP A 434 -22.46 12.23 22.69
CA ASP A 434 -22.53 13.68 22.39
C ASP A 434 -21.40 14.20 21.50
N LEU A 435 -20.31 13.44 21.33
CA LEU A 435 -19.12 13.82 20.56
C LEU A 435 -18.88 12.90 19.35
N GLY A 436 -19.98 12.40 18.77
CA GLY A 436 -20.00 11.60 17.54
C GLY A 436 -20.03 10.08 17.74
N GLY A 437 -20.13 9.61 18.99
CA GLY A 437 -20.27 8.18 19.29
C GLY A 437 -21.68 7.64 19.05
N ASP A 438 -22.67 8.53 18.94
CA ASP A 438 -24.05 8.21 18.54
C ASP A 438 -24.35 8.87 17.19
N SER A 439 -24.69 8.05 16.18
CA SER A 439 -25.15 8.46 14.85
C SER A 439 -26.62 8.15 14.59
N SER A 440 -27.39 7.73 15.59
CA SER A 440 -28.77 7.22 15.45
C SER A 440 -29.72 8.18 14.71
N SER A 441 -29.59 9.49 14.95
CA SER A 441 -30.37 10.54 14.28
C SER A 441 -30.17 10.59 12.76
N VAL A 442 -28.96 10.29 12.29
CA VAL A 442 -28.56 10.34 10.86
C VAL A 442 -28.37 8.95 10.24
N GLN A 443 -28.51 7.87 11.01
CA GLN A 443 -28.21 6.49 10.58
C GLN A 443 -28.93 6.06 9.30
N HIS A 444 -30.13 6.59 9.06
CA HIS A 444 -30.91 6.33 7.84
C HIS A 444 -30.28 6.91 6.55
N GLN A 445 -29.41 7.92 6.69
CA GLN A 445 -28.68 8.62 5.62
C GLN A 445 -27.28 8.03 5.39
N LEU A 446 -26.68 7.38 6.39
CA LEU A 446 -25.34 6.79 6.33
C LEU A 446 -25.32 5.45 5.55
N LYS A 447 -25.58 5.53 4.24
CA LYS A 447 -25.62 4.39 3.31
C LYS A 447 -24.75 4.66 2.08
N ASN A 448 -23.96 3.69 1.65
CA ASN A 448 -22.96 3.88 0.58
C ASN A 448 -21.95 5.00 0.91
N VAL A 449 -21.52 5.09 2.17
CA VAL A 449 -20.46 6.01 2.61
C VAL A 449 -19.13 5.56 2.01
N GLN A 450 -18.45 6.46 1.29
CA GLN A 450 -17.14 6.19 0.70
C GLN A 450 -15.98 6.57 1.63
N GLN A 451 -16.12 7.68 2.37
CA GLN A 451 -15.11 8.19 3.30
C GLN A 451 -15.79 8.86 4.49
N ILE A 452 -15.13 8.79 5.65
CA ILE A 452 -15.43 9.65 6.79
C ILE A 452 -14.25 10.60 7.02
N ARG A 453 -14.53 11.81 7.48
CA ARG A 453 -13.57 12.75 8.06
C ARG A 453 -14.00 13.13 9.46
N ALA A 454 -13.04 13.27 10.36
CA ALA A 454 -13.28 13.66 11.75
C ALA A 454 -12.74 15.07 12.01
N ALA A 455 -13.49 15.86 12.77
CA ALA A 455 -12.98 17.01 13.49
C ALA A 455 -12.74 16.63 14.95
N HIS A 456 -12.43 17.64 15.78
CA HIS A 456 -12.16 17.44 17.20
C HIS A 456 -13.34 16.78 17.97
N LYS A 457 -14.60 16.99 17.55
CA LYS A 457 -15.81 16.52 18.28
C LYS A 457 -17.00 16.09 17.39
N GLY A 458 -16.80 15.99 16.09
CA GLY A 458 -17.85 15.64 15.13
C GLY A 458 -17.26 14.98 13.89
N PHE A 459 -18.12 14.34 13.11
CA PHE A 459 -17.77 13.64 11.88
C PHE A 459 -18.51 14.21 10.68
N ALA A 460 -17.93 14.02 9.50
CA ALA A 460 -18.53 14.27 8.19
C ALA A 460 -18.28 13.04 7.29
N ALA A 461 -19.34 12.34 6.90
CA ALA A 461 -19.30 11.26 5.92
C ALA A 461 -19.56 11.81 4.52
N ILE A 462 -18.80 11.34 3.53
CA ILE A 462 -19.01 11.60 2.11
C ILE A 462 -19.68 10.36 1.51
N LEU A 463 -20.88 10.54 0.97
CA LEU A 463 -21.69 9.49 0.33
C LEU A 463 -21.28 9.29 -1.13
N ALA A 464 -21.63 8.14 -1.71
CA ALA A 464 -21.27 7.80 -3.08
C ALA A 464 -21.89 8.70 -4.17
N ASP A 465 -22.90 9.49 -3.84
CA ASP A 465 -23.48 10.54 -4.70
C ASP A 465 -22.80 11.91 -4.56
N GLY A 466 -21.77 12.01 -3.72
CA GLY A 466 -21.02 13.25 -3.46
C GLY A 466 -21.68 14.21 -2.47
N SER A 467 -22.75 13.78 -1.78
CA SER A 467 -23.35 14.53 -0.66
C SER A 467 -22.66 14.23 0.67
N ILE A 468 -22.86 15.10 1.67
CA ILE A 468 -22.27 14.97 3.02
C ILE A 468 -23.34 14.69 4.07
N VAL A 469 -23.02 13.87 5.07
CA VAL A 469 -23.81 13.73 6.31
C VAL A 469 -22.90 14.01 7.51
N THR A 470 -23.29 14.92 8.39
CA THR A 470 -22.55 15.23 9.63
C THR A 470 -23.26 14.74 10.88
N TRP A 471 -22.51 14.47 11.95
CA TRP A 471 -23.05 14.21 13.29
C TRP A 471 -22.02 14.48 14.40
N GLY A 472 -22.50 14.56 15.64
CA GLY A 472 -21.71 14.85 16.84
C GLY A 472 -22.14 16.16 17.51
N ASP A 473 -21.19 16.86 18.12
CA ASP A 473 -21.42 18.13 18.82
C ASP A 473 -21.91 19.21 17.83
N ALA A 474 -23.19 19.58 17.90
CA ALA A 474 -23.88 20.42 16.92
C ALA A 474 -23.23 21.81 16.78
N ASP A 475 -22.95 22.47 17.91
CA ASP A 475 -22.25 23.76 17.98
C ASP A 475 -20.82 23.71 17.42
N ARG A 476 -20.29 22.49 17.20
CA ARG A 476 -18.93 22.23 16.71
C ARG A 476 -18.91 21.54 15.35
N GLY A 477 -19.98 21.73 14.58
CA GLY A 477 -20.08 21.28 13.19
C GLY A 477 -20.64 19.86 13.02
N GLY A 478 -21.21 19.28 14.08
CA GLY A 478 -22.02 18.07 13.99
C GLY A 478 -23.35 18.27 13.24
N ASP A 479 -23.80 19.52 13.07
CA ASP A 479 -24.96 19.88 12.25
C ASP A 479 -24.54 20.73 11.03
N SER A 480 -24.79 20.21 9.83
CA SER A 480 -24.61 20.89 8.54
C SER A 480 -25.92 21.27 7.84
N SER A 481 -27.08 21.10 8.49
CA SER A 481 -28.41 21.23 7.88
C SER A 481 -28.64 22.56 7.17
N SER A 482 -28.14 23.66 7.75
CA SER A 482 -28.21 25.02 7.19
C SER A 482 -27.49 25.19 5.84
N VAL A 483 -26.41 24.43 5.61
CA VAL A 483 -25.58 24.50 4.38
C VAL A 483 -25.69 23.26 3.50
N GLN A 484 -26.50 22.28 3.90
CA GLN A 484 -26.62 20.96 3.28
C GLN A 484 -26.86 21.00 1.76
N HIS A 485 -27.62 21.98 1.27
CA HIS A 485 -27.91 22.16 -0.15
C HIS A 485 -26.68 22.57 -0.99
N GLN A 486 -25.64 23.12 -0.34
CA GLN A 486 -24.37 23.55 -0.94
C GLN A 486 -23.29 22.46 -0.89
N LEU A 487 -23.40 21.48 0.01
CA LEU A 487 -22.42 20.41 0.20
C LEU A 487 -22.58 19.29 -0.85
N LYS A 488 -22.25 19.62 -2.11
CA LYS A 488 -22.26 18.69 -3.26
C LYS A 488 -20.90 18.69 -3.94
N ASN A 489 -20.45 17.52 -4.39
CA ASN A 489 -19.15 17.35 -5.06
C ASN A 489 -17.97 17.85 -4.22
N VAL A 490 -17.98 17.56 -2.91
CA VAL A 490 -16.90 17.99 -2.00
C VAL A 490 -15.63 17.18 -2.26
N GLN A 491 -14.50 17.88 -2.47
CA GLN A 491 -13.19 17.26 -2.71
C GLN A 491 -12.37 17.11 -1.41
N GLN A 492 -12.40 18.13 -0.55
CA GLN A 492 -11.61 18.16 0.69
C GLN A 492 -12.41 18.81 1.81
N ILE A 493 -12.25 18.30 3.03
CA ILE A 493 -12.77 18.89 4.25
C ILE A 493 -11.59 19.18 5.19
N GLN A 494 -11.61 20.33 5.84
CA GLN A 494 -10.70 20.73 6.93
C GLN A 494 -11.52 21.20 8.13
N ALA A 495 -10.93 21.18 9.32
CA ALA A 495 -11.63 21.52 10.56
C ALA A 495 -10.75 22.28 11.57
N THR A 496 -11.35 23.22 12.30
CA THR A 496 -10.81 23.77 13.55
C THR A 496 -11.29 22.90 14.73
N ARG A 497 -11.22 23.40 15.98
CA ARG A 497 -11.82 22.72 17.14
C ARG A 497 -13.35 22.79 17.20
N SER A 498 -13.98 23.62 16.38
CA SER A 498 -15.43 23.89 16.44
C SER A 498 -16.09 24.23 15.10
N ALA A 499 -15.37 24.22 13.98
CA ALA A 499 -15.95 24.52 12.66
C ALA A 499 -15.30 23.67 11.57
N PHE A 500 -16.00 23.52 10.45
CA PHE A 500 -15.52 22.86 9.25
C PHE A 500 -15.48 23.83 8.07
N ALA A 501 -14.59 23.53 7.12
CA ALA A 501 -14.54 24.13 5.81
C ALA A 501 -14.41 23.02 4.75
N ALA A 502 -15.34 22.97 3.80
CA ALA A 502 -15.36 22.05 2.67
C ALA A 502 -14.97 22.80 1.38
N ILE A 503 -14.04 22.24 0.61
CA ILE A 503 -13.70 22.70 -0.75
C ILE A 503 -14.53 21.88 -1.74
N LEU A 504 -15.34 22.55 -2.56
CA LEU A 504 -16.15 21.94 -3.60
C LEU A 504 -15.34 21.75 -4.90
N ALA A 505 -15.83 20.91 -5.82
CA ALA A 505 -15.14 20.62 -7.08
C ALA A 505 -14.98 21.80 -8.04
N ASP A 506 -15.68 22.92 -7.82
CA ASP A 506 -15.50 24.18 -8.54
C ASP A 506 -14.49 25.13 -7.86
N GLY A 507 -13.84 24.69 -6.78
CA GLY A 507 -12.89 25.49 -6.00
C GLY A 507 -13.55 26.55 -5.11
N SER A 508 -14.87 26.53 -4.96
CA SER A 508 -15.56 27.31 -3.91
C SER A 508 -15.49 26.60 -2.55
N VAL A 509 -15.76 27.35 -1.48
CA VAL A 509 -15.71 26.84 -0.10
C VAL A 509 -17.08 26.94 0.55
N VAL A 510 -17.43 25.99 1.42
CA VAL A 510 -18.62 26.03 2.31
C VAL A 510 -18.17 25.80 3.75
N THR A 511 -18.67 26.57 4.70
CA THR A 511 -18.29 26.49 6.13
C THR A 511 -19.51 26.31 7.03
N TRP A 512 -19.33 25.65 8.18
CA TRP A 512 -20.37 25.49 9.21
C TRP A 512 -19.74 25.21 10.59
N GLY A 513 -20.55 25.26 11.65
CA GLY A 513 -20.13 25.21 13.06
C GLY A 513 -20.01 26.60 13.69
N ASP A 514 -19.22 26.72 14.77
CA ASP A 514 -19.04 27.95 15.54
C ASP A 514 -18.57 29.11 14.63
N ALA A 515 -19.44 30.12 14.48
CA ALA A 515 -19.22 31.27 13.62
C ALA A 515 -17.91 32.00 13.95
N THR A 516 -17.59 32.15 15.24
CA THR A 516 -16.37 32.85 15.72
C THR A 516 -15.10 32.05 15.47
N ARG A 517 -15.21 30.75 15.18
CA ARG A 517 -14.08 29.82 14.99
C ARG A 517 -13.95 29.31 13.55
N GLY A 518 -14.48 30.09 12.59
CA GLY A 518 -14.39 29.83 11.16
C GLY A 518 -15.65 29.25 10.51
N GLY A 519 -16.74 29.08 11.26
CA GLY A 519 -18.04 28.63 10.72
C GLY A 519 -18.69 29.67 9.81
N ASP A 520 -18.53 30.97 10.12
CA ASP A 520 -18.92 32.06 9.23
C ASP A 520 -17.73 32.52 8.38
N ARG A 521 -17.98 32.66 7.08
CA ARG A 521 -17.03 33.14 6.06
C ARG A 521 -17.60 34.32 5.25
N SER A 522 -18.77 34.84 5.62
CA SER A 522 -19.55 35.83 4.87
C SER A 522 -18.70 37.04 4.42
N ALA A 523 -17.87 37.57 5.33
CA ALA A 523 -16.95 38.68 5.08
C ALA A 523 -15.91 38.41 3.96
N VAL A 524 -15.53 37.15 3.74
CA VAL A 524 -14.50 36.74 2.74
C VAL A 524 -15.06 35.90 1.59
N GLN A 525 -16.38 35.66 1.56
CA GLN A 525 -17.02 34.73 0.63
C GLN A 525 -16.75 35.06 -0.86
N GLN A 526 -16.60 36.33 -1.21
CA GLN A 526 -16.29 36.73 -2.59
C GLN A 526 -14.82 36.51 -3.00
N GLN A 527 -13.92 36.33 -2.04
CA GLN A 527 -12.49 36.10 -2.22
C GLN A 527 -12.17 34.59 -2.30
N LEU A 528 -12.96 33.73 -1.64
CA LEU A 528 -12.81 32.28 -1.63
C LEU A 528 -13.27 31.63 -2.95
N LYS A 529 -12.47 31.81 -4.01
CA LYS A 529 -12.67 31.24 -5.36
C LYS A 529 -11.39 30.53 -5.80
N ASN A 530 -11.52 29.40 -6.51
CA ASN A 530 -10.39 28.57 -6.95
C ASN A 530 -9.47 28.12 -5.80
N VAL A 531 -10.02 27.88 -4.60
CA VAL A 531 -9.27 27.43 -3.42
C VAL A 531 -8.66 26.05 -3.68
N GLN A 532 -7.35 25.92 -3.46
CA GLN A 532 -6.61 24.67 -3.67
C GLN A 532 -6.41 23.89 -2.35
N GLN A 533 -6.16 24.61 -1.26
CA GLN A 533 -5.88 24.02 0.04
C GLN A 533 -6.40 24.94 1.15
N ILE A 534 -6.87 24.36 2.24
CA ILE A 534 -7.16 25.07 3.49
C ILE A 534 -6.24 24.51 4.58
N GLN A 535 -5.74 25.37 5.46
CA GLN A 535 -5.07 25.02 6.71
C GLN A 535 -5.83 25.63 7.88
N ALA A 536 -5.69 25.05 9.08
CA ALA A 536 -6.47 25.44 10.25
C ALA A 536 -5.60 25.53 11.52
N THR A 537 -5.80 26.59 12.31
CA THR A 537 -5.41 26.59 13.73
C THR A 537 -6.56 26.01 14.57
N THR A 538 -6.53 26.17 15.90
CA THR A 538 -7.67 25.73 16.74
C THR A 538 -8.95 26.54 16.57
N SER A 539 -8.91 27.73 15.94
CA SER A 539 -10.09 28.61 15.76
C SER A 539 -10.10 29.43 14.46
N ALA A 540 -9.12 29.30 13.57
CA ALA A 540 -9.06 30.07 12.32
C ALA A 540 -8.65 29.20 11.14
N PHE A 541 -9.00 29.66 9.94
CA PHE A 541 -8.64 29.03 8.67
C PHE A 541 -7.80 29.98 7.82
N ALA A 542 -6.92 29.39 7.01
CA ALA A 542 -6.19 30.05 5.93
C ALA A 542 -6.36 29.23 4.65
N ALA A 543 -6.98 29.81 3.62
CA ALA A 543 -7.13 29.22 2.30
C ALA A 543 -6.03 29.71 1.35
N ILE A 544 -5.37 28.79 0.65
CA ILE A 544 -4.46 29.08 -0.46
C ILE A 544 -5.27 29.01 -1.76
N LEU A 545 -5.30 30.12 -2.51
CA LEU A 545 -5.99 30.22 -3.79
C LEU A 545 -5.11 29.70 -4.95
N GLY A 546 -5.72 29.42 -6.10
CA GLY A 546 -5.02 28.94 -7.30
C GLY A 546 -4.02 29.93 -7.91
N ASP A 547 -4.01 31.20 -7.48
CA ASP A 547 -2.99 32.20 -7.83
C ASP A 547 -1.85 32.31 -6.78
N GLY A 548 -1.87 31.49 -5.73
CA GLY A 548 -0.91 31.51 -4.65
C GLY A 548 -1.11 32.63 -3.63
N SER A 549 -2.24 33.34 -3.64
CA SER A 549 -2.63 34.26 -2.56
C SER A 549 -3.31 33.53 -1.39
N ILE A 550 -3.37 34.17 -0.22
CA ILE A 550 -4.07 33.66 0.96
C ILE A 550 -5.32 34.47 1.29
N VAL A 551 -6.37 33.79 1.73
CA VAL A 551 -7.55 34.39 2.40
C VAL A 551 -7.74 33.73 3.76
N THR A 552 -7.82 34.52 4.84
CA THR A 552 -8.03 34.01 6.21
C THR A 552 -9.41 34.39 6.78
N TRP A 553 -9.91 33.59 7.71
CA TRP A 553 -11.12 33.91 8.50
C TRP A 553 -11.19 33.12 9.81
N GLY A 554 -12.11 33.50 10.69
CA GLY A 554 -12.27 32.96 12.04
C GLY A 554 -11.71 33.90 13.11
N ASP A 555 -11.23 33.34 14.22
CA ASP A 555 -10.71 34.11 15.36
C ASP A 555 -9.45 34.90 14.95
N ALA A 556 -9.58 36.23 14.87
CA ALA A 556 -8.51 37.13 14.45
C ALA A 556 -7.24 36.97 15.30
N SER A 557 -7.40 36.78 16.61
CA SER A 557 -6.26 36.58 17.54
C SER A 557 -5.51 35.26 17.31
N ARG A 558 -6.12 34.32 16.56
CA ARG A 558 -5.56 32.98 16.29
C ARG A 558 -5.25 32.76 14.81
N GLY A 559 -4.98 33.84 14.09
CA GLY A 559 -4.59 33.83 12.68
C GLY A 559 -5.73 34.03 11.67
N GLY A 560 -6.94 34.38 12.14
CA GLY A 560 -8.08 34.69 11.27
C GLY A 560 -7.96 36.01 10.51
N ASP A 561 -7.06 36.90 10.93
CA ASP A 561 -6.74 38.16 10.26
C ASP A 561 -5.27 38.16 9.79
N SER A 562 -5.06 38.20 8.48
CA SER A 562 -3.76 38.35 7.82
C SER A 562 -3.52 39.76 7.26
N SER A 563 -4.41 40.73 7.49
CA SER A 563 -4.41 42.05 6.82
C SER A 563 -3.08 42.80 6.91
N ALA A 564 -2.41 42.74 8.07
CA ALA A 564 -1.11 43.36 8.31
C ALA A 564 0.02 42.80 7.41
N VAL A 565 -0.07 41.54 6.99
CA VAL A 565 0.93 40.85 6.15
C VAL A 565 0.43 40.55 4.73
N GLN A 566 -0.82 40.88 4.41
CA GLN A 566 -1.50 40.48 3.17
C GLN A 566 -0.75 40.85 1.88
N GLN A 567 0.01 41.95 1.87
CA GLN A 567 0.80 42.35 0.71
C GLN A 567 2.02 41.46 0.44
N GLN A 568 2.47 40.71 1.45
CA GLN A 568 3.59 39.77 1.40
C GLN A 568 3.13 38.35 1.01
N LEU A 569 1.88 37.99 1.31
CA LEU A 569 1.30 36.66 1.06
C LEU A 569 0.94 36.45 -0.43
N LYS A 570 1.96 36.35 -1.28
CA LYS A 570 1.87 36.13 -2.73
C LYS A 570 2.77 34.95 -3.12
N ASN A 571 2.34 34.15 -4.09
CA ASN A 571 3.04 32.92 -4.51
C ASN A 571 3.33 31.94 -3.36
N VAL A 572 2.40 31.81 -2.40
CA VAL A 572 2.51 30.88 -1.27
C VAL A 572 2.49 29.44 -1.78
N GLN A 573 3.46 28.64 -1.35
CA GLN A 573 3.56 27.21 -1.68
C GLN A 573 3.07 26.30 -0.55
N GLN A 574 3.29 26.69 0.70
CA GLN A 574 2.91 25.91 1.87
C GLN A 574 2.48 26.85 3.01
N VAL A 575 1.49 26.43 3.79
CA VAL A 575 1.15 27.03 5.08
C VAL A 575 1.25 25.95 6.15
N GLN A 576 1.81 26.29 7.30
CA GLN A 576 1.82 25.47 8.51
C GLN A 576 1.14 26.23 9.65
N ALA A 577 0.58 25.50 10.61
CA ALA A 577 -0.18 26.06 11.72
C ALA A 577 0.26 25.50 13.07
N THR A 578 0.43 26.37 14.07
CA THR A 578 0.49 25.97 15.48
C THR A 578 -0.93 25.96 16.08
N THR A 579 -1.07 25.93 17.40
CA THR A 579 -2.37 26.06 18.07
C THR A 579 -3.10 27.35 17.68
N SER A 580 -2.38 28.44 17.37
CA SER A 580 -2.96 29.79 17.18
C SER A 580 -2.18 30.76 16.27
N ALA A 581 -1.16 30.29 15.55
CA ALA A 581 -0.46 31.09 14.54
C ALA A 581 -0.26 30.29 13.25
N PHE A 582 0.02 31.01 12.16
CA PHE A 582 0.36 30.46 10.86
C PHE A 582 1.75 30.93 10.40
N ALA A 583 2.42 30.07 9.62
CA ALA A 583 3.63 30.39 8.88
C ALA A 583 3.45 29.96 7.41
N ALA A 584 3.53 30.91 6.48
CA ALA A 584 3.51 30.67 5.05
C ALA A 584 4.93 30.67 4.48
N MET A 585 5.25 29.66 3.68
CA MET A 585 6.46 29.59 2.86
C MET A 585 6.11 30.08 1.44
N LEU A 586 6.82 31.12 0.99
CA LEU A 586 6.64 31.71 -0.33
C LEU A 586 7.49 30.99 -1.39
N GLY A 587 7.15 31.17 -2.67
CA GLY A 587 7.84 30.52 -3.79
C GLY A 587 9.29 30.94 -4.03
N ASP A 588 9.79 31.96 -3.32
CA ASP A 588 11.21 32.34 -3.27
C ASP A 588 11.95 31.73 -2.06
N GLY A 589 11.27 30.91 -1.25
CA GLY A 589 11.83 30.30 -0.04
C GLY A 589 11.92 31.23 1.17
N SER A 590 11.29 32.41 1.12
CA SER A 590 11.07 33.27 2.29
C SER A 590 9.84 32.83 3.10
N VAL A 591 9.72 33.32 4.34
CA VAL A 591 8.62 32.97 5.25
C VAL A 591 7.90 34.22 5.74
N VAL A 592 6.58 34.13 5.88
CA VAL A 592 5.71 35.17 6.44
C VAL A 592 4.83 34.55 7.52
N THR A 593 4.78 35.14 8.71
CA THR A 593 4.00 34.64 9.86
C THR A 593 2.90 35.62 10.28
N TRP A 594 1.83 35.10 10.87
CA TRP A 594 0.78 35.91 11.50
C TRP A 594 -0.03 35.10 12.53
N GLY A 595 -0.85 35.80 13.31
CA GLY A 595 -1.64 35.23 14.42
C GLY A 595 -1.00 35.50 15.77
N ASP A 596 -1.23 34.61 16.73
CA ASP A 596 -0.78 34.77 18.12
C ASP A 596 0.76 34.79 18.23
N VAL A 597 1.31 35.89 18.76
CA VAL A 597 2.76 36.15 18.85
C VAL A 597 3.46 35.06 19.66
N ASP A 598 2.92 34.73 20.85
CA ASP A 598 3.46 33.69 21.73
C ASP A 598 3.45 32.30 21.07
N SER A 599 2.52 32.05 20.14
CA SER A 599 2.43 30.80 19.37
C SER A 599 3.24 30.80 18.07
N GLY A 600 4.14 31.77 17.86
CA GLY A 600 5.00 31.87 16.68
C GLY A 600 4.45 32.74 15.53
N GLY A 601 3.48 33.61 15.82
CA GLY A 601 2.92 34.56 14.85
C GLY A 601 3.87 35.69 14.44
N ASP A 602 4.93 35.94 15.21
CA ASP A 602 6.02 36.87 14.87
C ASP A 602 7.35 36.13 14.65
N SER A 603 7.93 36.28 13.46
CA SER A 603 9.25 35.77 13.08
C SER A 603 10.32 36.87 12.92
N THR A 604 10.00 38.13 13.23
CA THR A 604 10.84 39.31 12.92
C THR A 604 12.29 39.17 13.40
N ALA A 605 12.51 38.59 14.59
CA ALA A 605 13.83 38.35 15.16
C ALA A 605 14.73 37.45 14.29
N VAL A 606 14.15 36.44 13.60
CA VAL A 606 14.87 35.46 12.76
C VAL A 606 14.66 35.69 11.26
N GLN A 607 13.85 36.68 10.86
CA GLN A 607 13.42 36.92 9.48
C GLN A 607 14.58 37.07 8.48
N HIS A 608 15.72 37.61 8.93
CA HIS A 608 16.92 37.77 8.09
C HIS A 608 17.63 36.45 7.76
N GLN A 609 17.35 35.39 8.52
CA GLN A 609 17.89 34.02 8.42
C GLN A 609 16.92 33.06 7.72
N LEU A 610 15.61 33.34 7.74
CA LEU A 610 14.56 32.58 7.05
C LEU A 610 14.59 32.78 5.52
N LYS A 611 15.63 32.24 4.88
CA LYS A 611 15.86 32.30 3.42
C LYS A 611 16.10 30.89 2.88
N ASN A 612 15.63 30.62 1.66
CA ASN A 612 15.71 29.31 1.01
C ASN A 612 15.10 28.18 1.87
N VAL A 613 14.06 28.48 2.67
CA VAL A 613 13.36 27.48 3.49
C VAL A 613 12.79 26.38 2.60
N GLN A 614 12.97 25.12 3.02
CA GLN A 614 12.50 23.93 2.30
C GLN A 614 11.30 23.28 2.98
N GLN A 615 11.24 23.34 4.30
CA GLN A 615 10.16 22.76 5.10
C GLN A 615 9.99 23.56 6.39
N ILE A 616 8.75 23.79 6.79
CA ILE A 616 8.38 24.26 8.13
C ILE A 616 7.71 23.11 8.90
N GLN A 617 8.06 22.94 10.17
CA GLN A 617 7.40 22.04 11.10
C GLN A 617 6.89 22.86 12.30
N ALA A 618 5.64 22.62 12.71
CA ALA A 618 5.04 23.27 13.88
C ALA A 618 5.06 22.33 15.11
N THR A 619 5.23 22.93 16.29
CA THR A 619 4.86 22.35 17.59
C THR A 619 3.49 22.88 18.02
N GLY A 620 3.10 22.74 19.29
CA GLY A 620 1.90 23.39 19.81
C GLY A 620 1.98 24.94 19.77
N TYR A 621 3.18 25.53 19.90
CA TYR A 621 3.37 26.97 20.17
C TYR A 621 4.63 27.57 19.52
N ALA A 622 5.33 26.82 18.68
CA ALA A 622 6.56 27.25 18.03
C ALA A 622 6.67 26.63 16.63
N PHE A 623 7.57 27.19 15.82
CA PHE A 623 7.92 26.68 14.50
C PHE A 623 9.42 26.38 14.40
N ALA A 624 9.76 25.41 13.58
CA ALA A 624 11.12 25.10 13.15
C ALA A 624 11.16 24.98 11.63
N ALA A 625 12.01 25.77 10.98
CA ALA A 625 12.23 25.77 9.53
C ALA A 625 13.56 25.10 9.18
N ILE A 626 13.54 24.15 8.24
CA ILE A 626 14.75 23.57 7.63
C ILE A 626 15.12 24.45 6.42
N LEU A 627 16.34 24.99 6.42
CA LEU A 627 16.87 25.81 5.34
C LEU A 627 17.49 24.95 4.22
N GLY A 628 17.72 25.54 3.04
CA GLY A 628 18.28 24.84 1.88
C GLY A 628 19.72 24.31 2.04
N ASP A 629 20.44 24.73 3.08
CA ASP A 629 21.74 24.18 3.49
C ASP A 629 21.64 23.06 4.56
N GLY A 630 20.40 22.69 4.95
CA GLY A 630 20.12 21.71 5.99
C GLY A 630 20.33 22.21 7.41
N SER A 631 20.53 23.52 7.63
CA SER A 631 20.45 24.13 8.97
C SER A 631 18.99 24.35 9.39
N VAL A 632 18.76 24.62 10.69
CA VAL A 632 17.42 24.82 11.25
C VAL A 632 17.32 26.16 11.97
N MET A 633 16.22 26.86 11.74
CA MET A 633 15.84 28.12 12.41
C MET A 633 14.55 27.91 13.20
N THR A 634 14.47 28.42 14.43
CA THR A 634 13.28 28.27 15.30
C THR A 634 12.76 29.62 15.79
N TRP A 635 11.45 29.71 16.04
CA TRP A 635 10.82 30.87 16.65
C TRP A 635 9.47 30.51 17.30
N GLY A 636 8.89 31.46 18.03
CA GLY A 636 7.74 31.25 18.91
C GLY A 636 8.17 30.90 20.34
N ARG A 637 7.31 30.24 21.11
CA ARG A 637 7.54 30.02 22.54
C ARG A 637 8.80 29.16 22.80
N ALA A 638 9.78 29.72 23.50
CA ALA A 638 11.10 29.10 23.71
C ALA A 638 11.01 27.69 24.33
N ASP A 639 10.26 27.55 25.44
CA ASP A 639 10.02 26.27 26.12
C ASP A 639 9.21 25.27 25.28
N CYS A 640 8.63 25.67 24.14
CA CYS A 640 7.88 24.81 23.25
C CYS A 640 8.63 24.46 21.94
N GLY A 641 9.96 24.62 21.93
CA GLY A 641 10.83 24.36 20.78
C GLY A 641 11.15 25.59 19.92
N GLY A 642 10.76 26.79 20.38
CA GLY A 642 11.04 28.06 19.69
C GLY A 642 12.48 28.55 19.84
N ASP A 643 13.23 28.02 20.81
CA ASP A 643 14.67 28.28 20.99
C ASP A 643 15.47 26.98 20.82
N SER A 644 16.34 26.95 19.81
CA SER A 644 17.30 25.87 19.54
C SER A 644 18.76 26.26 19.78
N SER A 645 19.03 27.44 20.34
CA SER A 645 20.38 28.02 20.48
C SER A 645 21.38 27.08 21.16
N ALA A 646 20.96 26.36 22.19
CA ALA A 646 21.76 25.39 22.93
C ALA A 646 22.24 24.17 22.10
N VAL A 647 21.56 23.87 20.98
CA VAL A 647 21.89 22.75 20.08
C VAL A 647 22.19 23.20 18.64
N GLN A 648 22.26 24.51 18.39
CA GLN A 648 22.35 25.09 17.04
C GLN A 648 23.54 24.55 16.25
N ASP A 649 24.67 24.31 16.92
CA ASP A 649 25.86 23.74 16.30
C ASP A 649 25.73 22.30 15.83
N GLN A 650 24.72 21.57 16.31
CA GLN A 650 24.42 20.18 15.96
C GLN A 650 23.35 20.09 14.86
N LEU A 651 22.53 21.13 14.67
CA LEU A 651 21.46 21.20 13.67
C LEU A 651 22.00 21.53 12.28
N LYS A 652 22.77 20.60 11.71
CA LYS A 652 23.42 20.68 10.39
C LYS A 652 23.09 19.43 9.57
N ASN A 653 22.74 19.59 8.29
CA ASN A 653 22.26 18.51 7.41
C ASN A 653 21.01 17.80 7.97
N VAL A 654 20.06 18.54 8.53
CA VAL A 654 18.77 18.03 9.01
C VAL A 654 17.91 17.58 7.82
N LEU A 655 17.41 16.35 7.87
CA LEU A 655 16.53 15.79 6.83
C LEU A 655 15.03 15.91 7.18
N GLN A 656 14.69 15.73 8.46
CA GLN A 656 13.30 15.77 8.95
C GLN A 656 13.27 16.29 10.38
N ILE A 657 12.18 16.97 10.75
CA ILE A 657 11.86 17.31 12.14
C ILE A 657 10.53 16.63 12.50
N ARG A 658 10.46 16.05 13.70
CA ARG A 658 9.21 15.64 14.36
C ARG A 658 9.01 16.47 15.62
N ALA A 659 7.75 16.71 15.98
CA ALA A 659 7.38 17.58 17.08
C ALA A 659 6.36 16.88 18.00
N THR A 660 6.59 16.95 19.31
CA THR A 660 5.54 16.80 20.31
C THR A 660 4.78 18.14 20.44
N ARG A 661 3.96 18.31 21.48
CA ARG A 661 3.30 19.61 21.72
C ARG A 661 4.29 20.71 22.14
N ARG A 662 5.47 20.36 22.65
CA ARG A 662 6.46 21.30 23.23
C ARG A 662 7.92 21.05 22.87
N SER A 663 8.23 19.97 22.15
CA SER A 663 9.61 19.58 21.92
C SER A 663 9.79 19.08 20.50
N CYS A 664 10.99 19.22 19.97
CA CYS A 664 11.37 18.85 18.62
C CYS A 664 12.46 17.77 18.63
N ALA A 665 12.45 16.92 17.62
CA ALA A 665 13.47 15.94 17.32
C ALA A 665 13.83 16.01 15.82
N ALA A 666 15.04 16.45 15.51
CA ALA A 666 15.59 16.49 14.16
C ALA A 666 16.35 15.19 13.86
N ILE A 667 16.06 14.57 12.71
CA ILE A 667 16.84 13.46 12.15
C ILE A 667 17.87 14.05 11.18
N LEU A 668 19.15 13.80 11.44
CA LEU A 668 20.27 14.24 10.62
C LEU A 668 20.55 13.28 9.45
N ALA A 669 21.31 13.73 8.45
CA ALA A 669 21.65 12.94 7.27
C ALA A 669 22.51 11.68 7.54
N ASP A 670 23.15 11.60 8.71
CA ASP A 670 23.87 10.41 9.19
C ASP A 670 22.97 9.44 10.01
N GLY A 671 21.69 9.78 10.20
CA GLY A 671 20.73 9.02 10.99
C GLY A 671 20.85 9.21 12.51
N CYS A 672 21.64 10.19 12.97
CA CYS A 672 21.61 10.66 14.35
C CYS A 672 20.39 11.55 14.62
N VAL A 673 20.05 11.75 15.90
CA VAL A 673 18.95 12.62 16.33
C VAL A 673 19.46 13.74 17.24
N VAL A 674 18.90 14.94 17.08
CA VAL A 674 19.12 16.10 17.95
C VAL A 674 17.77 16.60 18.46
N THR A 675 17.62 16.84 19.75
CA THR A 675 16.37 17.27 20.37
C THR A 675 16.48 18.62 21.07
N TRP A 676 15.36 19.35 21.19
CA TRP A 676 15.26 20.60 21.94
C TRP A 676 13.81 20.92 22.33
N GLY A 677 13.61 21.93 23.19
CA GLY A 677 12.32 22.32 23.78
C GLY A 677 12.18 21.83 25.23
N ASP A 678 10.96 21.67 25.71
CA ASP A 678 10.64 21.19 27.07
C ASP A 678 11.30 19.81 27.31
N ALA A 679 12.23 19.77 28.27
CA ALA A 679 13.09 18.61 28.52
C ALA A 679 12.27 17.37 28.92
N ASP A 680 11.34 17.55 29.87
CA ASP A 680 10.43 16.50 30.35
C ASP A 680 9.47 16.02 29.26
N ARG A 681 9.27 16.80 28.18
CA ARG A 681 8.38 16.47 27.06
C ARG A 681 9.11 15.95 25.81
N GLY A 682 10.34 15.46 26.00
CA GLY A 682 11.18 14.85 24.96
C GLY A 682 12.21 15.80 24.33
N GLY A 683 12.40 16.99 24.91
CA GLY A 683 13.42 17.96 24.48
C GLY A 683 14.84 17.54 24.86
N ASP A 684 15.00 16.73 25.90
CA ASP A 684 16.28 16.10 26.26
C ASP A 684 16.28 14.60 25.87
N SER A 685 17.27 14.21 25.07
CA SER A 685 17.53 12.83 24.65
C SER A 685 18.88 12.30 25.16
N SER A 686 19.60 13.06 26.00
CA SER A 686 20.97 12.78 26.46
C SER A 686 21.13 11.36 27.04
N ALA A 687 20.15 10.88 27.81
CA ALA A 687 20.13 9.53 28.40
C ALA A 687 20.11 8.39 27.35
N VAL A 688 19.56 8.63 26.16
CA VAL A 688 19.44 7.65 25.07
C VAL A 688 20.28 7.98 23.83
N GLN A 689 21.02 9.09 23.85
CA GLN A 689 21.72 9.65 22.69
C GLN A 689 22.67 8.67 21.99
N GLN A 690 23.28 7.75 22.74
CA GLN A 690 24.16 6.73 22.15
C GLN A 690 23.43 5.65 21.35
N GLN A 691 22.14 5.48 21.58
CA GLN A 691 21.25 4.52 20.91
C GLN A 691 20.56 5.14 19.67
N LEU A 692 20.38 6.46 19.63
CA LEU A 692 19.74 7.20 18.53
C LEU A 692 20.66 7.34 17.30
N LYS A 693 20.95 6.20 16.66
CA LYS A 693 21.80 6.09 15.46
C LYS A 693 21.09 5.23 14.40
N ASN A 694 21.24 5.58 13.13
CA ASN A 694 20.51 4.97 12.00
C ASN A 694 18.98 5.04 12.15
N VAL A 695 18.44 6.08 12.79
CA VAL A 695 17.00 6.28 12.98
C VAL A 695 16.30 6.43 11.62
N GLN A 696 15.27 5.64 11.38
CA GLN A 696 14.49 5.66 10.13
C GLN A 696 13.21 6.50 10.26
N GLN A 697 12.56 6.41 11.42
CA GLN A 697 11.29 7.08 11.68
C GLN A 697 11.20 7.44 13.15
N ILE A 698 10.68 8.64 13.46
CA ILE A 698 10.27 9.04 14.80
C ILE A 698 8.75 9.22 14.79
N GLN A 699 8.08 8.73 15.83
CA GLN A 699 6.69 9.04 16.18
C GLN A 699 6.64 9.73 17.54
N SER A 700 5.55 10.43 17.82
CA SER A 700 5.41 11.28 19.00
C SER A 700 4.01 11.21 19.59
N THR A 701 3.91 11.10 20.93
CA THR A 701 2.70 11.47 21.67
C THR A 701 2.70 13.00 21.89
N THR A 702 1.89 13.51 22.84
CA THR A 702 2.00 14.94 23.24
C THR A 702 3.32 15.31 23.90
N SER A 703 4.03 14.32 24.44
CA SER A 703 5.02 14.51 25.51
C SER A 703 6.19 13.53 25.47
N ALA A 704 6.20 12.57 24.54
CA ALA A 704 7.26 11.58 24.40
C ALA A 704 7.47 11.24 22.92
N PHE A 705 8.65 10.70 22.62
CA PHE A 705 9.04 10.23 21.30
C PHE A 705 9.38 8.73 21.31
N ALA A 706 9.15 8.09 20.17
CA ALA A 706 9.59 6.73 19.88
C ALA A 706 10.26 6.68 18.50
N ALA A 707 11.53 6.31 18.46
CA ALA A 707 12.33 6.15 17.25
C ALA A 707 12.41 4.67 16.83
N ILE A 708 12.16 4.37 15.56
CA ILE A 708 12.44 3.08 14.93
C ILE A 708 13.84 3.15 14.30
N LEU A 709 14.72 2.25 14.71
CA LEU A 709 16.08 2.13 14.17
C LEU A 709 16.10 1.27 12.89
N GLY A 710 17.19 1.35 12.13
CA GLY A 710 17.36 0.59 10.87
C GLY A 710 17.36 -0.94 11.00
N ASP A 711 17.44 -1.49 12.21
CA ASP A 711 17.29 -2.91 12.50
C ASP A 711 15.88 -3.31 12.99
N GLY A 712 14.94 -2.35 13.06
CA GLY A 712 13.57 -2.56 13.54
C GLY A 712 13.43 -2.61 15.07
N SER A 713 14.45 -2.21 15.83
CA SER A 713 14.34 -1.94 17.28
C SER A 713 13.77 -0.54 17.55
N ILE A 714 13.32 -0.31 18.80
CA ILE A 714 12.80 0.99 19.26
C ILE A 714 13.70 1.60 20.34
N VAL A 715 13.84 2.93 20.30
CA VAL A 715 14.33 3.77 21.40
C VAL A 715 13.26 4.80 21.75
N THR A 716 12.91 4.95 23.03
CA THR A 716 11.92 5.94 23.51
C THR A 716 12.56 6.94 24.48
N TRP A 717 12.00 8.15 24.55
CA TRP A 717 12.39 9.17 25.55
C TRP A 717 11.29 10.24 25.73
N GLY A 718 11.46 11.08 26.76
CA GLY A 718 10.47 12.08 27.21
C GLY A 718 9.64 11.59 28.39
N ASP A 719 8.43 12.13 28.54
CA ASP A 719 7.53 11.88 29.67
C ASP A 719 7.20 10.37 29.77
N ALA A 720 7.66 9.73 30.84
CA ALA A 720 7.59 8.27 31.02
C ALA A 720 6.13 7.77 30.97
N ASP A 721 5.22 8.43 31.69
CA ASP A 721 3.78 8.14 31.69
C ASP A 721 3.15 8.28 30.29
N SER A 722 3.71 9.13 29.43
CA SER A 722 3.25 9.35 28.05
C SER A 722 3.94 8.45 27.02
N GLY A 723 4.62 7.39 27.46
CA GLY A 723 5.30 6.42 26.60
C GLY A 723 6.80 6.69 26.36
N GLY A 724 7.41 7.59 27.13
CA GLY A 724 8.85 7.84 27.09
C GLY A 724 9.68 6.68 27.63
N ASP A 725 9.09 5.81 28.48
CA ASP A 725 9.71 4.56 28.95
C ASP A 725 9.02 3.34 28.31
N SER A 726 9.80 2.51 27.62
CA SER A 726 9.37 1.23 27.02
C SER A 726 10.01 0.00 27.67
N ASN A 727 10.78 0.14 28.75
CA ASN A 727 11.60 -0.94 29.34
C ASN A 727 10.80 -2.22 29.68
N SER A 728 9.57 -2.08 30.14
CA SER A 728 8.66 -3.20 30.46
C SER A 728 8.35 -4.09 29.26
N VAL A 729 8.25 -3.51 28.06
CA VAL A 729 7.88 -4.19 26.81
C VAL A 729 9.04 -4.32 25.82
N GLN A 730 10.21 -3.77 26.11
CA GLN A 730 11.37 -3.70 25.20
C GLN A 730 11.79 -5.07 24.65
N HIS A 731 11.58 -6.16 25.40
CA HIS A 731 11.86 -7.53 24.96
C HIS A 731 10.96 -8.02 23.81
N GLN A 732 9.78 -7.41 23.64
CA GLN A 732 8.77 -7.67 22.61
C GLN A 732 8.93 -6.76 21.39
N LEU A 733 9.48 -5.55 21.57
CA LEU A 733 9.63 -4.53 20.53
C LEU A 733 10.77 -4.85 19.52
N LYS A 734 10.56 -5.89 18.72
CA LYS A 734 11.50 -6.40 17.70
C LYS A 734 10.86 -6.42 16.32
N ASN A 735 11.63 -6.12 15.27
CA ASN A 735 11.17 -6.05 13.88
C ASN A 735 9.95 -5.12 13.69
N VAL A 736 9.90 -4.02 14.43
CA VAL A 736 8.78 -3.06 14.37
C VAL A 736 8.70 -2.45 12.98
N GLN A 737 7.50 -2.46 12.40
CA GLN A 737 7.22 -1.93 11.06
C GLN A 737 6.59 -0.54 11.11
N GLN A 738 5.79 -0.26 12.15
CA GLN A 738 5.05 0.99 12.29
C GLN A 738 4.75 1.23 13.77
N ILE A 739 4.71 2.49 14.18
CA ILE A 739 4.20 2.93 15.50
C ILE A 739 3.02 3.87 15.24
N GLN A 740 1.98 3.77 16.06
CA GLN A 740 0.90 4.76 16.18
C GLN A 740 0.86 5.31 17.62
N ALA A 741 0.30 6.50 17.81
CA ALA A 741 0.33 7.21 19.10
C ALA A 741 -1.05 7.81 19.44
N THR A 742 -1.49 7.66 20.69
CA THR A 742 -2.56 8.48 21.28
C THR A 742 -1.93 9.72 21.92
N TRP A 743 -2.67 10.41 22.81
CA TRP A 743 -2.17 11.58 23.51
C TRP A 743 -1.00 11.26 24.48
N SER A 744 -0.97 10.05 25.04
CA SER A 744 -0.02 9.58 26.07
C SER A 744 0.30 8.07 26.02
N ALA A 745 0.08 7.39 24.89
CA ALA A 745 0.47 5.99 24.72
C ALA A 745 0.88 5.70 23.27
N PHE A 746 1.67 4.64 23.08
CA PHE A 746 2.08 4.15 21.77
C PHE A 746 1.55 2.72 21.52
N ALA A 747 1.38 2.39 20.24
CA ALA A 747 1.12 1.04 19.76
C ALA A 747 2.06 0.72 18.60
N ALA A 748 2.96 -0.25 18.78
CA ALA A 748 3.84 -0.76 17.74
C ALA A 748 3.20 -1.96 17.03
N ILE A 749 3.31 -1.97 15.70
CA ILE A 749 2.92 -3.08 14.83
C ILE A 749 4.21 -3.82 14.44
N LEU A 750 4.32 -5.09 14.84
CA LEU A 750 5.50 -5.91 14.60
C LEU A 750 5.46 -6.58 13.20
N GLY A 751 6.58 -7.16 12.78
CA GLY A 751 6.70 -7.84 11.48
C GLY A 751 5.83 -9.09 11.29
N ASP A 752 5.33 -9.68 12.38
CA ASP A 752 4.34 -10.76 12.39
C ASP A 752 2.87 -10.27 12.41
N ALA A 753 2.68 -8.95 12.41
CA ALA A 753 1.41 -8.24 12.57
C ALA A 753 0.77 -8.30 13.97
N SER A 754 1.50 -8.75 14.99
CA SER A 754 1.11 -8.54 16.39
C SER A 754 1.26 -7.08 16.82
N VAL A 755 0.59 -6.71 17.92
CA VAL A 755 0.62 -5.36 18.51
C VAL A 755 1.20 -5.40 19.91
N VAL A 756 2.08 -4.44 20.21
CA VAL A 756 2.61 -4.18 21.55
C VAL A 756 2.34 -2.71 21.89
N THR A 757 1.73 -2.44 23.04
CA THR A 757 1.48 -1.06 23.52
C THR A 757 2.25 -0.74 24.79
N TRP A 758 2.48 0.56 25.03
CA TRP A 758 3.08 1.08 26.26
C TRP A 758 2.73 2.57 26.48
N GLY A 759 3.12 3.11 27.63
CA GLY A 759 2.67 4.42 28.13
C GLY A 759 1.43 4.30 29.02
N ARG A 760 0.63 5.36 29.12
CA ARG A 760 -0.49 5.41 30.07
C ARG A 760 -1.55 4.37 29.76
N ALA A 761 -1.81 3.46 30.70
CA ALA A 761 -2.77 2.36 30.53
C ALA A 761 -4.18 2.88 30.17
N ASP A 762 -4.65 3.92 30.85
CA ASP A 762 -5.95 4.58 30.56
C ASP A 762 -5.97 5.37 29.24
N CYS A 763 -4.83 5.51 28.55
CA CYS A 763 -4.72 6.09 27.21
C CYS A 763 -4.44 5.04 26.12
N GLY A 764 -4.56 3.74 26.41
CA GLY A 764 -4.30 2.64 25.48
C GLY A 764 -2.91 2.01 25.59
N GLY A 765 -2.11 2.42 26.58
CA GLY A 765 -0.77 1.86 26.85
C GLY A 765 -0.77 0.45 27.44
N ASP A 766 -1.93 -0.12 27.74
CA ASP A 766 -2.12 -1.52 28.12
C ASP A 766 -3.13 -2.17 27.16
N SER A 767 -2.68 -3.18 26.41
CA SER A 767 -3.49 -4.00 25.51
C SER A 767 -3.82 -5.39 26.07
N GLY A 768 -3.47 -5.70 27.33
CA GLY A 768 -3.55 -7.05 27.89
C GLY A 768 -4.93 -7.69 27.81
N THR A 769 -6.00 -6.89 27.92
CA THR A 769 -7.40 -7.33 27.79
C THR A 769 -7.80 -7.76 26.38
N VAL A 770 -7.03 -7.35 25.36
CA VAL A 770 -7.25 -7.69 23.95
C VAL A 770 -6.05 -8.38 23.31
N GLN A 771 -5.06 -8.80 24.10
CA GLN A 771 -3.81 -9.39 23.62
C GLN A 771 -4.09 -10.58 22.67
N ASP A 772 -5.01 -11.48 23.03
CA ASP A 772 -5.42 -12.62 22.17
C ASP A 772 -6.14 -12.20 20.87
N GLN A 773 -6.68 -10.98 20.83
CA GLN A 773 -7.33 -10.41 19.65
C GLN A 773 -6.30 -9.73 18.72
N VAL A 774 -5.29 -9.04 19.27
CA VAL A 774 -4.27 -8.32 18.48
C VAL A 774 -2.98 -9.12 18.25
N ALA A 775 -2.75 -10.21 18.98
CA ALA A 775 -1.80 -11.24 18.62
C ALA A 775 -2.32 -12.05 17.42
N SER A 776 -1.38 -12.42 16.54
CA SER A 776 -1.61 -13.12 15.26
C SER A 776 -1.61 -14.63 15.41
#